data_AF-A0A7C7M882-F1
#
_entry.id   AF-A0A7C7M882-F1
#
_cell.length_a   1.000
_cell.length_b   1.000
_cell.length_c   1.000
_cell.angle_alpha   90.00
_cell.angle_beta   90.00
_cell.angle_gamma   90.00
#
_symmetry.space_group_name_H-M   'P 1'
#
loop_
_entity.id
_entity.type
_entity.pdbx_description
1 polymer ?
#
loop_
_entity_poly.entity_id
_entity_poly.type
_entity_poly.pdbx_seq_one_letter_code
_entity_poly.pdbx_strand_id
1 'polypeptide(L)'
;MSISLLNGNNTGRPTKVYTPDPYRINQTARIGDNPFPTNPMSDRARGYLLQGKAQTAIINYGNFIDIEVNPNGAWGEYAYLYEVTFLAGVPGHSYSSNYTWTIIETITDDEGFPIYSIWESQNAYEAWYEDGDTNFVGILFDAEDDYGLWEPDSISRKELIDQITGDYQWAMDDEAKKIIISTTGDLDPNKSTSRIGFIYPWALRPNLISREDQFDYYDYGKDQEEWTADDKYFYFGANTAESCLTYYNPSYNTDWQATTMARTNSHNTDVSAGDIFGNTYVTDPADTYPLLAHSGYGSTWPKIMNDMTGEIEPFWPGWWAQDYNINLPGCSQSRKDPDCWEDVPGRFISDMDVYLEFDDRWAHRGNQVNTNNEYEQTGYPMGIRVMSEAHSYGVSYAEDILFVTVKVRNESGDWCAEDEYGIPVRDKNGNQICGEGMVMPDGTKLNRGKGFDYAGVSLGFWNDGVILTSDKYGNSSYWSSADDYMKYYWEIFEVNNERMLISMAMIGDYDGYSGIAGYAMNPDTPSPGNEFGLVATQLLDSPKATVPVDLDRDGVIDIFPGEPLKMTDWHWLDWYLRPGVTHPESLSGDCYAGTPGCPQARNKEELFYKIMIGDTTNLSENEHAWHFHTFDPGTDLPSDLNPHFDSLEGIEQEMVFQRPPEGVDPLVLMTCGPFDLPVGREVPFSFCIIFGQNEEDLINNARFAQVMYNSRYQGFTPPNRPNVYAEGELGKVRVYWDNYAESSMDVVTGYADFEGYKIYKSNDGGETWGAADDMIYDTDGIFVGWQPFQQFDLSAEEDSLHCAYENNFDCEPELSRGHTIKGQDPYFPWFSLGNDSGFDMIRLPELHVVEGDTFRYMFEDDNVLNGVEYTYAVVAYDMGVEPPYHVTYVDIGNGQFETVVDTNYSNPNKWADPDGYASLENSKGTTVLDRNFIQVYPGITPQTNLNNVKVVPNPYVASSKFNETEHLRRIRFTNLTGNCTIRIYTLAGELVNTLKHQNEFSGNAFWDMRTINNQEAGPGLYIFHVQEDGNVNNDPFIGKFAVVR
;
A
#
# COMPACT_ATOMS: atom_id res chain seq x y z
N MET A 1 14.98 52.14 -45.43
CA MET A 1 14.71 52.52 -44.03
C MET A 1 14.17 51.27 -43.36
N SER A 2 15.05 50.42 -42.83
CA SER A 2 15.52 50.36 -41.41
C SER A 2 14.44 49.74 -40.50
N ILE A 3 14.44 48.42 -40.20
CA ILE A 3 15.28 47.62 -39.28
C ILE A 3 15.03 47.93 -37.78
N SER A 4 14.93 46.83 -36.98
CA SER A 4 15.18 46.64 -35.52
C SER A 4 13.97 46.66 -34.58
N LEU A 5 13.86 45.88 -33.50
CA LEU A 5 14.57 44.70 -32.94
C LEU A 5 13.75 44.17 -31.74
N LEU A 6 14.00 42.91 -31.38
CA LEU A 6 13.51 42.11 -30.26
C LEU A 6 13.93 42.57 -28.84
N ASN A 7 13.21 41.99 -27.86
CA ASN A 7 13.58 41.57 -26.49
C ASN A 7 13.32 42.46 -25.27
N GLY A 8 12.72 41.83 -24.25
CA GLY A 8 13.22 41.92 -22.86
C GLY A 8 12.20 41.84 -21.73
N ASN A 9 11.97 40.63 -21.19
CA ASN A 9 11.45 40.41 -19.83
C ASN A 9 12.34 41.11 -18.77
N ASN A 10 11.73 41.74 -17.76
CA ASN A 10 12.12 41.48 -16.37
C ASN A 10 11.04 41.90 -15.35
N THR A 11 11.02 41.06 -14.33
CA THR A 11 10.12 40.91 -13.19
C THR A 11 10.33 41.98 -12.11
N GLY A 12 9.24 42.40 -11.46
CA GLY A 12 9.24 43.23 -10.26
C GLY A 12 7.82 43.62 -9.84
N ARG A 13 7.37 43.16 -8.66
CA ARG A 13 6.07 43.57 -8.07
C ARG A 13 6.12 45.04 -7.62
N PRO A 14 5.07 45.85 -7.86
CA PRO A 14 4.96 47.17 -7.26
C PRO A 14 4.68 47.09 -5.74
N THR A 15 5.16 48.09 -5.01
CA THR A 15 5.09 48.21 -3.54
C THR A 15 3.67 48.36 -2.98
N LYS A 16 3.41 47.70 -1.85
CA LYS A 16 2.14 47.67 -1.11
C LYS A 16 1.70 49.07 -0.64
N VAL A 17 0.47 49.46 -0.99
CA VAL A 17 -0.30 50.48 -0.27
C VAL A 17 -1.02 49.76 0.87
N TYR A 18 -0.86 50.23 2.10
CA TYR A 18 -1.59 49.69 3.25
C TYR A 18 -3.01 50.26 3.27
N THR A 19 -3.98 49.43 2.94
CA THR A 19 -5.40 49.63 3.22
C THR A 19 -5.72 48.87 4.52
N PRO A 20 -6.38 49.48 5.51
CA PRO A 20 -6.84 48.75 6.69
C PRO A 20 -7.75 47.60 6.27
N ASP A 21 -7.48 46.44 6.85
CA ASP A 21 -8.18 45.19 6.63
C ASP A 21 -9.68 45.31 6.94
N PRO A 22 -10.58 45.13 5.95
CA PRO A 22 -12.03 45.12 6.20
C PRO A 22 -12.51 43.87 6.93
N TYR A 23 -11.66 42.86 7.17
CA TYR A 23 -11.98 41.58 7.80
C TYR A 23 -11.59 41.47 9.28
N ARG A 24 -11.25 42.60 9.94
CA ARG A 24 -11.11 42.59 11.40
C ARG A 24 -12.49 42.55 12.06
N ILE A 25 -13.08 41.35 12.10
CA ILE A 25 -14.30 41.05 12.84
C ILE A 25 -13.99 41.20 14.34
N ASN A 26 -14.76 42.06 14.99
CA ASN A 26 -14.62 42.45 16.39
C ASN A 26 -15.89 42.03 17.16
N GLN A 27 -16.31 40.78 16.99
CA GLN A 27 -17.39 40.17 17.78
C GLN A 27 -17.01 38.76 18.20
N THR A 28 -17.33 38.43 19.45
CA THR A 28 -17.14 37.11 20.07
C THR A 28 -18.46 36.34 20.05
N ALA A 29 -18.56 35.32 19.17
CA ALA A 29 -19.19 33.99 19.35
C ALA A 29 -19.23 33.20 18.00
N ARG A 30 -18.82 31.90 18.03
CA ARG A 30 -19.01 30.69 17.17
C ARG A 30 -18.76 30.72 15.64
N ILE A 31 -18.42 29.55 15.08
CA ILE A 31 -17.33 29.22 14.11
C ILE A 31 -15.95 29.36 14.76
N GLY A 32 -15.22 28.24 14.84
CA GLY A 32 -13.97 28.14 15.59
C GLY A 32 -14.13 27.91 17.10
N ASP A 33 -15.21 27.24 17.54
CA ASP A 33 -15.36 26.78 18.94
C ASP A 33 -14.27 25.76 19.30
N ASN A 34 -13.85 24.99 18.30
CA ASN A 34 -12.65 24.17 18.35
C ASN A 34 -11.53 24.82 17.53
N PRO A 35 -10.24 24.61 17.89
CA PRO A 35 -9.14 25.01 17.03
C PRO A 35 -9.29 24.40 15.63
N PHE A 36 -9.15 25.24 14.60
CA PHE A 36 -9.20 24.76 13.22
C PHE A 36 -8.16 23.67 12.99
N PRO A 37 -8.49 22.63 12.21
CA PRO A 37 -7.54 21.59 11.85
C PRO A 37 -6.36 22.19 11.07
N THR A 38 -5.24 21.46 11.08
CA THR A 38 -4.07 21.85 10.32
C THR A 38 -4.34 21.76 8.82
N ASN A 39 -3.59 22.52 8.01
CA ASN A 39 -3.66 22.36 6.57
C ASN A 39 -3.20 20.93 6.21
N PRO A 40 -4.05 20.09 5.60
CA PRO A 40 -3.73 18.69 5.35
C PRO A 40 -2.50 18.53 4.46
N MET A 41 -2.24 19.48 3.56
CA MET A 41 -1.04 19.46 2.70
C MET A 41 0.26 19.55 3.49
N SER A 42 0.23 20.14 4.70
CA SER A 42 1.39 20.24 5.59
C SER A 42 1.55 19.02 6.50
N ASP A 43 0.64 18.06 6.39
CA ASP A 43 0.62 16.80 7.13
C ASP A 43 0.82 15.58 6.20
N ARG A 44 0.98 15.82 4.89
CA ARG A 44 1.31 14.79 3.92
C ARG A 44 2.77 14.35 4.05
N ALA A 45 2.99 13.05 3.93
CA ALA A 45 4.29 12.40 3.88
C ALA A 45 4.22 11.16 3.00
N ARG A 46 5.37 10.62 2.62
CA ARG A 46 5.47 9.37 1.88
C ARG A 46 6.36 8.35 2.56
N GLY A 47 6.15 7.07 2.28
CA GLY A 47 6.97 5.98 2.76
C GLY A 47 7.44 5.10 1.61
N TYR A 48 8.46 4.28 1.86
CA TYR A 48 9.07 3.39 0.87
C TYR A 48 9.20 1.97 1.43
N LEU A 49 8.60 1.03 0.72
CA LEU A 49 8.65 -0.40 0.97
C LEU A 49 9.58 -1.01 -0.07
N LEU A 50 10.83 -1.27 0.31
CA LEU A 50 11.92 -1.63 -0.62
C LEU A 50 12.54 -3.00 -0.31
N GLN A 51 11.90 -3.79 0.55
CA GLN A 51 12.37 -5.13 0.91
C GLN A 51 11.68 -6.16 0.02
N GLY A 52 12.46 -7.03 -0.63
CA GLY A 52 11.95 -8.02 -1.58
C GLY A 52 11.91 -7.52 -3.02
N LYS A 53 11.25 -8.30 -3.89
CA LYS A 53 11.03 -7.97 -5.31
C LYS A 53 9.86 -7.03 -5.50
N ALA A 54 8.82 -7.17 -4.68
CA ALA A 54 7.66 -6.30 -4.65
C ALA A 54 7.98 -5.04 -3.85
N GLN A 55 7.89 -3.87 -4.48
CA GLN A 55 8.35 -2.60 -3.94
C GLN A 55 7.37 -1.48 -4.29
N THR A 56 7.04 -0.64 -3.33
CA THR A 56 6.16 0.51 -3.59
C THR A 56 6.46 1.69 -2.68
N ALA A 57 6.14 2.89 -3.14
CA ALA A 57 5.98 4.06 -2.32
C ALA A 57 4.51 4.18 -1.89
N ILE A 58 4.29 4.66 -0.68
CA ILE A 58 2.97 4.80 -0.08
C ILE A 58 2.76 6.21 0.46
N ILE A 59 1.52 6.71 0.42
CA ILE A 59 1.16 8.07 0.81
C ILE A 59 -0.03 8.10 1.77
N ASN A 60 -0.04 9.07 2.69
CA ASN A 60 -1.07 9.16 3.72
C ASN A 60 -2.30 10.00 3.30
N TYR A 61 -2.80 9.78 2.09
CA TYR A 61 -4.02 10.46 1.59
C TYR A 61 -4.86 9.58 0.66
N GLY A 62 -4.96 8.29 0.98
CA GLY A 62 -5.95 7.39 0.39
C GLY A 62 -5.43 6.37 -0.64
N ASN A 63 -4.19 6.53 -1.12
CA ASN A 63 -3.61 5.64 -2.15
C ASN A 63 -2.50 4.75 -1.57
N PHE A 64 -2.53 3.47 -1.94
CA PHE A 64 -1.52 2.47 -1.58
C PHE A 64 -0.53 2.18 -2.72
N ILE A 65 -0.97 2.39 -3.95
CA ILE A 65 -0.14 2.54 -5.15
C ILE A 65 -0.59 3.84 -5.82
N ASP A 66 0.37 4.65 -6.27
CA ASP A 66 0.11 5.92 -6.93
C ASP A 66 1.21 6.20 -7.96
N ILE A 67 0.83 6.41 -9.22
CA ILE A 67 1.75 6.71 -10.32
C ILE A 67 2.63 7.94 -10.10
N GLU A 68 2.19 8.91 -9.28
CA GLU A 68 2.95 10.13 -9.01
C GLU A 68 4.19 9.89 -8.14
N VAL A 69 4.31 8.70 -7.52
CA VAL A 69 5.40 8.37 -6.61
C VAL A 69 6.03 7.01 -6.93
N ASN A 70 7.32 7.03 -7.27
CA ASN A 70 8.08 5.82 -7.58
C ASN A 70 8.77 5.21 -6.34
N PRO A 71 8.93 3.88 -6.28
CA PRO A 71 8.33 2.89 -7.18
C PRO A 71 6.82 2.80 -6.96
N ASN A 72 6.02 2.64 -8.02
CA ASN A 72 4.56 2.48 -7.92
C ASN A 72 4.19 1.01 -8.17
N GLY A 73 4.07 0.20 -7.12
CA GLY A 73 3.72 -1.22 -7.27
C GLY A 73 4.69 -2.02 -8.16
N ALA A 74 5.99 -1.78 -8.01
CA ALA A 74 7.01 -2.45 -8.81
C ALA A 74 7.24 -3.90 -8.37
N TRP A 75 7.42 -4.79 -9.34
CA TRP A 75 7.85 -6.16 -9.14
C TRP A 75 8.97 -6.50 -10.11
N GLY A 76 10.17 -6.75 -9.56
CA GLY A 76 11.38 -6.88 -10.36
C GLY A 76 11.76 -5.54 -11.03
N GLU A 77 11.81 -5.51 -12.36
CA GLU A 77 12.25 -4.33 -13.12
C GLU A 77 11.11 -3.39 -13.55
N TYR A 78 9.86 -3.76 -13.28
CA TYR A 78 8.69 -3.07 -13.83
C TYR A 78 7.66 -2.69 -12.79
N ALA A 79 6.95 -1.60 -13.05
CA ALA A 79 5.82 -1.11 -12.26
C ALA A 79 4.50 -1.66 -12.80
N TYR A 80 3.66 -2.15 -11.88
CA TYR A 80 2.35 -2.71 -12.16
C TYR A 80 1.31 -1.88 -11.41
N LEU A 81 0.11 -1.78 -11.99
CA LEU A 81 -1.00 -0.97 -11.48
C LEU A 81 -0.71 0.52 -11.58
N TYR A 82 -1.73 1.26 -12.00
CA TYR A 82 -1.66 2.71 -12.05
C TYR A 82 -1.96 3.32 -10.68
N GLU A 83 -3.02 2.83 -10.03
CA GLU A 83 -3.49 3.34 -8.76
C GLU A 83 -4.24 2.25 -7.98
N VAL A 84 -4.06 2.23 -6.66
CA VAL A 84 -4.87 1.45 -5.72
C VAL A 84 -5.38 2.37 -4.62
N THR A 85 -6.66 2.73 -4.70
CA THR A 85 -7.28 3.76 -3.84
C THR A 85 -8.32 3.17 -2.92
N PHE A 86 -8.31 3.56 -1.64
CA PHE A 86 -9.28 3.14 -0.64
C PHE A 86 -10.65 3.80 -0.85
N LEU A 87 -11.73 3.03 -0.71
CA LEU A 87 -13.11 3.49 -0.82
C LEU A 87 -13.90 3.19 0.47
N ALA A 88 -14.74 4.14 0.88
CA ALA A 88 -15.74 3.93 1.91
C ALA A 88 -17.06 4.60 1.52
N GLY A 89 -18.14 3.83 1.47
CA GLY A 89 -19.45 4.27 1.02
C GLY A 89 -20.54 4.11 2.07
N VAL A 90 -21.52 5.03 2.09
CA VAL A 90 -22.73 4.98 2.93
C VAL A 90 -23.98 5.41 2.12
N PRO A 91 -25.17 4.82 2.40
CA PRO A 91 -26.39 5.15 1.69
C PRO A 91 -26.96 6.51 2.12
N GLY A 92 -27.64 7.22 1.22
CA GLY A 92 -28.34 8.48 1.55
C GLY A 92 -29.73 8.27 2.14
N HIS A 93 -30.41 7.22 1.69
CA HIS A 93 -31.78 6.89 2.12
C HIS A 93 -32.05 5.38 2.02
N SER A 94 -33.11 4.91 2.68
CA SER A 94 -33.68 3.58 2.44
C SER A 94 -34.88 3.66 1.50
N TYR A 95 -34.99 2.80 0.50
CA TYR A 95 -36.11 2.84 -0.46
C TYR A 95 -37.45 2.51 0.22
N SER A 96 -38.52 3.22 -0.16
CA SER A 96 -39.87 2.90 0.33
C SER A 96 -40.29 1.47 0.00
N SER A 97 -39.79 0.91 -1.11
CA SER A 97 -40.06 -0.46 -1.55
C SER A 97 -39.48 -1.54 -0.63
N ASN A 98 -38.58 -1.18 0.29
CA ASN A 98 -38.12 -2.09 1.35
C ASN A 98 -39.22 -2.34 2.40
N TYR A 99 -40.30 -1.56 2.36
CA TYR A 99 -41.43 -1.65 3.30
C TYR A 99 -42.73 -2.06 2.59
N THR A 100 -43.66 -2.61 3.37
CA THR A 100 -44.97 -3.02 2.84
C THR A 100 -45.97 -1.90 3.04
N TRP A 101 -46.61 -1.46 1.95
CA TRP A 101 -47.56 -0.37 1.96
C TRP A 101 -48.97 -0.83 1.59
N THR A 102 -49.95 -0.34 2.33
CA THR A 102 -51.37 -0.54 2.04
C THR A 102 -52.01 0.78 1.66
N ILE A 103 -52.75 0.80 0.56
CA ILE A 103 -53.50 1.99 0.13
C ILE A 103 -54.69 2.24 1.06
N ILE A 104 -54.84 3.49 1.51
CA ILE A 104 -55.95 3.94 2.35
C ILE A 104 -57.02 4.57 1.47
N GLU A 105 -56.62 5.54 0.66
CA GLU A 105 -57.52 6.35 -0.15
C GLU A 105 -56.79 6.88 -1.40
N THR A 106 -57.50 7.00 -2.51
CA THR A 106 -57.04 7.70 -3.72
C THR A 106 -57.96 8.88 -3.98
N ILE A 107 -57.40 10.08 -4.03
CA ILE A 107 -58.14 11.30 -4.32
C ILE A 107 -58.12 11.54 -5.82
N THR A 108 -59.29 11.71 -6.43
CA THR A 108 -59.44 11.90 -7.88
C THR A 108 -59.98 13.28 -8.23
N ASP A 109 -59.71 13.75 -9.45
CA ASP A 109 -60.34 14.94 -10.00
C ASP A 109 -61.82 14.70 -10.42
N ASP A 110 -62.47 15.74 -10.94
CA ASP A 110 -63.85 15.68 -11.43
C ASP A 110 -64.04 14.72 -12.62
N GLU A 111 -62.97 14.32 -13.31
CA GLU A 111 -62.95 13.39 -14.44
C GLU A 111 -62.60 11.94 -14.02
N GLY A 112 -62.21 11.73 -12.75
CA GLY A 112 -61.87 10.45 -12.17
C GLY A 112 -60.38 10.07 -12.30
N PHE A 113 -59.51 11.00 -12.69
CA PHE A 113 -58.06 10.77 -12.69
C PHE A 113 -57.48 10.92 -11.28
N PRO A 114 -56.60 10.01 -10.83
CA PRO A 114 -55.97 10.12 -9.52
C PRO A 114 -55.06 11.36 -9.47
N ILE A 115 -55.27 12.20 -8.46
CA ILE A 115 -54.44 13.37 -8.17
C ILE A 115 -53.32 12.96 -7.20
N TYR A 116 -53.68 12.31 -6.09
CA TYR A 116 -52.73 11.73 -5.14
C TYR A 116 -53.38 10.55 -4.40
N SER A 117 -52.54 9.65 -3.88
CA SER A 117 -52.96 8.48 -3.10
C SER A 117 -52.29 8.48 -1.74
N ILE A 118 -53.01 8.04 -0.71
CA ILE A 118 -52.53 7.96 0.67
C ILE A 118 -52.28 6.49 1.00
N TRP A 119 -51.10 6.21 1.54
CA TRP A 119 -50.63 4.87 1.88
C TRP A 119 -50.20 4.81 3.33
N GLU A 120 -50.35 3.65 3.97
CA GLU A 120 -49.83 3.39 5.31
C GLU A 120 -48.91 2.17 5.34
N SER A 121 -47.91 2.21 6.21
CA SER A 121 -47.02 1.10 6.49
C SER A 121 -46.71 0.98 7.98
N GLN A 122 -46.87 -0.23 8.52
CA GLN A 122 -46.46 -0.55 9.89
C GLN A 122 -44.97 -0.90 9.95
N ASN A 123 -44.44 -1.67 9.01
CA ASN A 123 -43.03 -2.06 9.06
C ASN A 123 -42.09 -0.89 8.72
N ALA A 124 -42.52 0.12 7.96
CA ALA A 124 -41.77 1.38 7.84
C ALA A 124 -41.69 2.13 9.17
N TYR A 125 -42.74 2.09 10.00
CA TYR A 125 -42.72 2.69 11.34
C TYR A 125 -41.77 1.93 12.26
N GLU A 126 -41.79 0.60 12.21
CA GLU A 126 -40.88 -0.24 13.00
C GLU A 126 -39.41 0.00 12.60
N ALA A 127 -39.11 0.17 11.30
CA ALA A 127 -37.77 0.52 10.83
C ALA A 127 -37.34 1.95 11.18
N TRP A 128 -38.29 2.87 11.39
CA TRP A 128 -37.99 4.25 11.82
C TRP A 128 -37.42 4.30 13.23
N TYR A 129 -37.83 3.39 14.11
CA TYR A 129 -37.50 3.39 15.53
C TYR A 129 -36.79 2.11 15.95
N GLU A 130 -35.48 2.20 16.17
CA GLU A 130 -34.64 1.08 16.60
C GLU A 130 -33.84 1.49 17.85
N ASP A 131 -33.74 0.57 18.83
CA ASP A 131 -33.02 0.75 20.09
C ASP A 131 -33.29 2.04 20.89
N GLY A 132 -34.45 2.67 20.66
CA GLY A 132 -34.87 3.88 21.36
C GLY A 132 -34.39 5.19 20.73
N ASP A 133 -33.82 5.15 19.53
CA ASP A 133 -33.52 6.32 18.69
C ASP A 133 -34.24 6.21 17.32
N THR A 134 -34.10 7.22 16.46
CA THR A 134 -34.66 7.24 15.10
C THR A 134 -33.60 6.95 14.04
N ASN A 135 -33.87 6.00 13.16
CA ASN A 135 -33.00 5.67 12.02
C ASN A 135 -33.15 6.66 10.84
N PHE A 136 -34.24 7.42 10.79
CA PHE A 136 -34.55 8.36 9.71
C PHE A 136 -34.99 9.72 10.24
N VAL A 137 -34.78 10.76 9.41
CA VAL A 137 -35.07 12.17 9.75
C VAL A 137 -36.10 12.81 8.83
N GLY A 138 -36.49 12.15 7.75
CA GLY A 138 -37.44 12.69 6.78
C GLY A 138 -37.73 11.73 5.63
N ILE A 139 -38.59 12.17 4.71
CA ILE A 139 -38.96 11.42 3.51
C ILE A 139 -38.55 12.24 2.28
N LEU A 140 -37.83 11.59 1.38
CA LEU A 140 -37.43 12.09 0.07
C LEU A 140 -38.44 11.59 -0.96
N PHE A 141 -38.93 12.48 -1.80
CA PHE A 141 -39.78 12.14 -2.95
C PHE A 141 -39.05 12.46 -4.25
N ASP A 142 -39.46 11.80 -5.34
CA ASP A 142 -38.88 12.00 -6.68
C ASP A 142 -37.33 11.92 -6.68
N ALA A 143 -36.80 10.92 -5.98
CA ALA A 143 -35.37 10.67 -5.86
C ALA A 143 -34.74 10.28 -7.22
N GLU A 144 -33.83 11.10 -7.72
CA GLU A 144 -33.14 10.93 -9.01
C GLU A 144 -31.81 11.68 -9.01
N ASP A 145 -30.78 11.09 -9.61
CA ASP A 145 -29.41 11.64 -9.70
C ASP A 145 -28.86 12.14 -8.35
N ASP A 146 -28.93 11.28 -7.32
CA ASP A 146 -28.57 11.57 -5.92
C ASP A 146 -29.21 12.86 -5.35
N TYR A 147 -30.37 13.21 -5.89
CA TYR A 147 -31.15 14.38 -5.51
C TYR A 147 -32.61 13.96 -5.29
N GLY A 148 -33.44 14.90 -4.82
CA GLY A 148 -34.88 14.70 -4.73
C GLY A 148 -35.59 15.85 -4.05
N LEU A 149 -36.91 15.74 -3.97
CA LEU A 149 -37.77 16.67 -3.26
C LEU A 149 -37.83 16.30 -1.77
N TRP A 150 -37.08 17.03 -0.96
CA TRP A 150 -37.23 17.06 0.49
C TRP A 150 -37.69 18.43 0.94
N GLU A 151 -38.69 18.45 1.83
CA GLU A 151 -39.23 19.66 2.44
C GLU A 151 -39.24 19.50 3.97
N PRO A 152 -38.88 20.53 4.75
CA PRO A 152 -38.88 20.46 6.21
C PRO A 152 -40.22 20.02 6.78
N ASP A 153 -40.21 19.40 7.97
CA ASP A 153 -41.43 18.93 8.68
C ASP A 153 -42.52 20.01 8.80
N SER A 154 -42.14 21.28 8.91
CA SER A 154 -43.09 22.41 8.94
C SER A 154 -43.97 22.55 7.68
N ILE A 155 -43.56 21.93 6.57
CA ILE A 155 -44.21 21.96 5.25
C ILE A 155 -44.73 20.58 4.87
N SER A 156 -43.89 19.53 4.92
CA SER A 156 -44.22 18.19 4.43
C SER A 156 -44.95 17.32 5.45
N ARG A 157 -44.55 17.38 6.73
CA ARG A 157 -45.14 16.56 7.80
C ARG A 157 -46.49 17.13 8.24
N LYS A 158 -47.41 16.22 8.60
CA LYS A 158 -48.74 16.49 9.15
C LYS A 158 -48.93 15.75 10.47
N GLU A 159 -49.69 16.36 11.37
CA GLU A 159 -50.01 15.76 12.68
C GLU A 159 -51.04 14.64 12.55
N LEU A 160 -51.95 14.77 11.58
CA LEU A 160 -53.07 13.86 11.37
C LEU A 160 -53.25 13.57 9.88
N ILE A 161 -53.71 12.37 9.56
CA ILE A 161 -53.99 11.94 8.18
C ILE A 161 -54.98 12.86 7.45
N ASP A 162 -55.96 13.45 8.15
CA ASP A 162 -56.97 14.35 7.56
C ASP A 162 -56.42 15.72 7.16
N GLN A 163 -55.16 16.02 7.53
CA GLN A 163 -54.43 17.22 7.13
C GLN A 163 -53.59 17.00 5.87
N ILE A 164 -53.54 15.77 5.34
CA ILE A 164 -52.91 15.49 4.04
C ILE A 164 -53.83 16.00 2.93
N THR A 165 -53.41 17.08 2.27
CA THR A 165 -54.19 17.79 1.25
C THR A 165 -53.58 17.75 -0.14
N GLY A 166 -52.46 17.06 -0.31
CA GLY A 166 -51.73 16.94 -1.57
C GLY A 166 -50.74 15.78 -1.56
N ASP A 167 -50.04 15.63 -2.68
CA ASP A 167 -48.86 14.78 -2.83
C ASP A 167 -47.67 15.30 -2.00
N TYR A 168 -46.66 14.45 -1.83
CA TYR A 168 -45.39 14.77 -1.15
C TYR A 168 -45.55 15.20 0.32
N GLN A 169 -46.57 14.67 1.00
CA GLN A 169 -46.84 14.91 2.41
C GLN A 169 -46.79 13.59 3.17
N TRP A 170 -46.53 13.67 4.47
CA TRP A 170 -46.47 12.47 5.31
C TRP A 170 -46.93 12.75 6.73
N ALA A 171 -47.31 11.70 7.44
CA ALA A 171 -47.72 11.74 8.84
C ALA A 171 -47.24 10.48 9.55
N MET A 172 -47.18 10.55 10.87
CA MET A 172 -46.80 9.44 11.73
C MET A 172 -47.88 9.25 12.79
N ASP A 173 -48.44 8.05 12.86
CA ASP A 173 -49.42 7.67 13.87
C ASP A 173 -48.73 6.76 14.90
N ASP A 174 -48.27 7.36 16.00
CA ASP A 174 -47.57 6.64 17.08
C ASP A 174 -48.50 5.70 17.86
N GLU A 175 -49.82 5.96 17.87
CA GLU A 175 -50.79 5.10 18.56
C GLU A 175 -51.02 3.80 17.77
N ALA A 176 -51.18 3.92 16.45
CA ALA A 176 -51.34 2.79 15.55
C ALA A 176 -50.02 2.18 15.08
N LYS A 177 -48.89 2.84 15.36
CA LYS A 177 -47.53 2.51 14.89
C LYS A 177 -47.45 2.45 13.36
N LYS A 178 -47.84 3.53 12.68
CA LYS A 178 -47.83 3.59 11.21
C LYS A 178 -47.16 4.85 10.69
N ILE A 179 -46.43 4.70 9.59
CA ILE A 179 -46.04 5.80 8.72
C ILE A 179 -47.09 5.92 7.63
N ILE A 180 -47.50 7.16 7.35
CA ILE A 180 -48.48 7.49 6.32
C ILE A 180 -47.81 8.44 5.33
N ILE A 181 -47.90 8.15 4.03
CA ILE A 181 -47.35 9.02 2.97
C ILE A 181 -48.40 9.29 1.91
N SER A 182 -48.28 10.43 1.23
CA SER A 182 -49.03 10.73 0.02
C SER A 182 -48.14 10.72 -1.21
N THR A 183 -48.57 9.98 -2.24
CA THR A 183 -47.87 9.85 -3.52
C THR A 183 -48.66 10.51 -4.63
N THR A 184 -47.97 10.99 -5.66
CA THR A 184 -48.60 11.61 -6.84
C THR A 184 -49.39 10.58 -7.63
N GLY A 185 -50.64 10.92 -7.99
CA GLY A 185 -51.55 10.03 -8.72
C GLY A 185 -51.78 8.70 -8.02
N ASP A 186 -51.51 7.61 -8.72
CA ASP A 186 -51.58 6.22 -8.26
C ASP A 186 -50.20 5.57 -8.10
N LEU A 187 -49.16 6.38 -7.94
CA LEU A 187 -47.78 5.91 -7.75
C LEU A 187 -47.69 5.00 -6.51
N ASP A 188 -47.21 3.78 -6.72
CA ASP A 188 -47.19 2.70 -5.73
C ASP A 188 -45.85 2.69 -4.97
N PRO A 189 -45.81 3.05 -3.68
CA PRO A 189 -44.59 3.11 -2.89
C PRO A 189 -43.99 1.72 -2.60
N ASN A 190 -44.68 0.62 -2.93
CA ASN A 190 -44.10 -0.72 -2.88
C ASN A 190 -43.09 -0.99 -4.03
N LYS A 191 -42.98 -0.08 -5.00
CA LYS A 191 -42.08 -0.23 -6.15
C LYS A 191 -40.94 0.77 -6.06
N SER A 192 -39.72 0.34 -6.35
CA SER A 192 -38.55 1.21 -6.38
C SER A 192 -38.66 2.33 -7.41
N THR A 193 -39.40 2.10 -8.50
CA THR A 193 -39.73 3.12 -9.51
C THR A 193 -40.57 4.28 -8.99
N SER A 194 -41.11 4.19 -7.77
CA SER A 194 -41.74 5.33 -7.08
C SER A 194 -40.74 6.39 -6.65
N ARG A 195 -39.44 6.05 -6.57
CA ARG A 195 -38.36 6.98 -6.21
C ARG A 195 -38.62 7.70 -4.87
N ILE A 196 -39.17 6.98 -3.89
CA ILE A 196 -39.40 7.48 -2.53
C ILE A 196 -38.36 6.87 -1.58
N GLY A 197 -37.76 7.72 -0.74
CA GLY A 197 -36.69 7.34 0.18
C GLY A 197 -36.92 7.82 1.60
N PHE A 198 -36.48 7.04 2.58
CA PHE A 198 -36.43 7.39 4.00
C PHE A 198 -35.03 7.89 4.31
N ILE A 199 -34.89 9.19 4.59
CA ILE A 199 -33.59 9.87 4.63
C ILE A 199 -32.84 9.50 5.90
N TYR A 200 -31.62 9.00 5.75
CA TYR A 200 -30.74 8.78 6.89
C TYR A 200 -30.25 10.11 7.47
N PRO A 201 -30.04 10.23 8.80
CA PRO A 201 -29.63 11.47 9.45
C PRO A 201 -28.37 12.08 8.83
N TRP A 202 -27.43 11.23 8.41
CA TRP A 202 -26.17 11.66 7.81
C TRP A 202 -26.30 12.12 6.34
N ALA A 203 -27.46 12.04 5.70
CA ALA A 203 -27.65 12.56 4.34
C ALA A 203 -28.24 13.98 4.31
N LEU A 204 -28.69 14.53 5.46
CA LEU A 204 -29.05 15.94 5.59
C LEU A 204 -27.86 16.74 6.15
N ARG A 205 -27.51 17.83 5.47
CA ARG A 205 -26.46 18.76 5.92
C ARG A 205 -26.91 20.21 5.75
N PRO A 206 -26.39 21.14 6.55
CA PRO A 206 -26.56 22.56 6.32
C PRO A 206 -26.16 22.96 4.89
N ASN A 207 -26.96 23.82 4.26
CA ASN A 207 -26.78 24.21 2.87
C ASN A 207 -25.55 25.11 2.70
N LEU A 208 -24.85 24.99 1.56
CA LEU A 208 -23.72 25.86 1.23
C LEU A 208 -24.17 27.32 1.02
N ILE A 209 -23.39 28.25 1.56
CA ILE A 209 -23.49 29.69 1.28
C ILE A 209 -22.38 30.13 0.31
N SER A 210 -21.13 29.75 0.60
CA SER A 210 -19.95 30.07 -0.23
C SER A 210 -18.77 29.14 0.03
N ARG A 211 -17.96 28.92 -1.02
CA ARG A 211 -16.64 28.28 -0.95
C ARG A 211 -15.57 29.34 -0.68
N GLU A 212 -14.84 29.20 0.42
CA GLU A 212 -13.68 30.04 0.75
C GLU A 212 -12.36 29.28 0.44
N ASP A 213 -11.23 30.00 0.45
CA ASP A 213 -9.90 29.42 0.18
C ASP A 213 -9.53 28.28 1.16
N GLN A 214 -10.06 28.33 2.38
CA GLN A 214 -9.72 27.39 3.44
C GLN A 214 -10.80 26.33 3.67
N PHE A 215 -12.08 26.68 3.65
CA PHE A 215 -13.22 25.79 4.00
C PHE A 215 -14.52 26.29 3.35
N ASP A 216 -15.59 25.49 3.45
CA ASP A 216 -16.93 25.86 3.03
C ASP A 216 -17.74 26.53 4.15
N TYR A 217 -18.46 27.60 3.81
CA TYR A 217 -19.31 28.33 4.75
C TYR A 217 -20.77 27.90 4.58
N TYR A 218 -21.35 27.35 5.65
CA TYR A 218 -22.70 26.75 5.65
C TYR A 218 -23.76 27.61 6.36
N ASP A 219 -25.03 27.39 6.03
CA ASP A 219 -26.19 28.11 6.57
C ASP A 219 -26.70 27.52 7.89
N TYR A 220 -26.02 27.86 8.99
CA TYR A 220 -26.40 27.53 10.37
C TYR A 220 -27.49 28.43 10.97
N GLY A 221 -28.40 28.92 10.13
CA GLY A 221 -29.53 29.70 10.62
C GLY A 221 -29.16 31.02 11.31
N LYS A 222 -30.04 31.47 12.21
CA LYS A 222 -29.93 32.77 12.87
C LYS A 222 -29.11 32.71 14.15
N ASP A 223 -29.13 31.59 14.84
CA ASP A 223 -28.34 31.40 16.04
C ASP A 223 -26.86 31.12 15.73
N GLN A 224 -26.56 30.76 14.48
CA GLN A 224 -25.22 30.41 14.00
C GLN A 224 -24.65 29.20 14.75
N GLU A 225 -25.53 28.33 15.26
CA GLU A 225 -25.15 27.08 15.90
C GLU A 225 -25.50 25.92 14.97
N GLU A 226 -24.52 25.07 14.70
CA GLU A 226 -24.69 23.89 13.86
C GLU A 226 -25.68 22.88 14.45
N TRP A 227 -26.33 22.12 13.57
CA TRP A 227 -27.28 21.04 13.87
C TRP A 227 -28.48 21.49 14.70
N THR A 228 -29.01 22.68 14.42
CA THR A 228 -30.20 23.22 15.08
C THR A 228 -31.43 23.18 14.19
N ALA A 229 -32.59 23.54 14.77
CA ALA A 229 -33.85 23.55 14.06
C ALA A 229 -34.03 24.78 13.13
N ASP A 230 -33.20 25.83 13.26
CA ASP A 230 -33.21 26.98 12.36
C ASP A 230 -32.14 26.93 11.27
N ASP A 231 -31.28 25.91 11.27
CA ASP A 231 -30.40 25.58 10.16
C ASP A 231 -31.20 25.32 8.88
N LYS A 232 -30.63 25.76 7.77
CA LYS A 232 -31.21 25.48 6.46
C LYS A 232 -30.57 24.23 5.87
N TYR A 233 -31.20 23.09 6.07
CA TYR A 233 -30.71 21.82 5.53
C TYR A 233 -30.95 21.68 4.04
N PHE A 234 -30.14 20.82 3.43
CA PHE A 234 -30.20 20.33 2.08
C PHE A 234 -29.93 18.81 2.10
N TYR A 235 -30.54 18.08 1.18
CA TYR A 235 -30.31 16.64 1.02
C TYR A 235 -29.09 16.41 0.13
N PHE A 236 -28.04 15.83 0.71
CA PHE A 236 -26.75 15.62 0.02
C PHE A 236 -26.67 14.28 -0.69
N GLY A 237 -27.43 13.26 -0.28
CA GLY A 237 -27.39 11.97 -0.98
C GLY A 237 -26.64 10.87 -0.26
N ALA A 238 -26.32 9.83 -1.03
CA ALA A 238 -25.32 8.85 -0.66
C ALA A 238 -23.92 9.49 -0.69
N ASN A 239 -22.94 8.82 -0.10
CA ASN A 239 -21.57 9.32 -0.11
C ASN A 239 -20.58 8.18 -0.29
N THR A 240 -19.57 8.39 -1.13
CA THR A 240 -18.42 7.49 -1.24
C THR A 240 -17.15 8.33 -1.24
N ALA A 241 -16.31 8.15 -0.22
CA ALA A 241 -15.03 8.85 -0.11
C ALA A 241 -13.96 8.16 -0.95
N GLU A 242 -13.29 8.94 -1.81
CA GLU A 242 -12.29 8.47 -2.76
C GLU A 242 -11.11 9.45 -2.97
N SER A 243 -10.05 8.97 -3.60
CA SER A 243 -8.94 9.80 -4.09
C SER A 243 -8.65 9.61 -5.58
N CYS A 244 -9.39 8.74 -6.28
CA CYS A 244 -9.09 8.28 -7.64
C CYS A 244 -9.66 9.18 -8.75
N LEU A 245 -10.59 10.08 -8.44
CA LEU A 245 -11.14 11.05 -9.41
C LEU A 245 -10.43 12.41 -9.35
N THR A 246 -9.24 12.49 -8.76
CA THR A 246 -8.42 13.72 -8.80
C THR A 246 -7.44 13.70 -9.98
N TYR A 247 -7.55 14.66 -10.89
CA TYR A 247 -6.53 14.88 -11.93
C TYR A 247 -5.90 16.27 -11.83
N TYR A 248 -5.85 16.78 -10.60
CA TYR A 248 -5.34 18.11 -10.26
C TYR A 248 -4.01 18.01 -9.51
N ASN A 249 -3.04 18.88 -9.80
CA ASN A 249 -1.74 18.90 -9.13
C ASN A 249 -1.44 20.25 -8.43
N PRO A 250 -1.14 20.26 -7.11
CA PRO A 250 -1.16 19.10 -6.21
C PRO A 250 -2.60 18.68 -5.88
N SER A 251 -2.84 17.38 -5.73
CA SER A 251 -4.15 16.73 -5.55
C SER A 251 -4.88 17.10 -4.24
N TYR A 252 -5.24 18.37 -4.04
CA TYR A 252 -5.87 18.84 -2.80
C TYR A 252 -7.39 18.61 -2.75
N ASN A 253 -8.00 18.17 -3.85
CA ASN A 253 -9.44 17.93 -4.02
C ASN A 253 -9.81 16.45 -3.91
N THR A 254 -8.96 15.63 -3.30
CA THR A 254 -9.30 14.27 -2.88
C THR A 254 -10.11 14.29 -1.59
N ASP A 255 -10.92 13.26 -1.38
CA ASP A 255 -11.70 13.13 -0.16
C ASP A 255 -10.81 12.71 1.01
N TRP A 256 -9.94 11.74 0.78
CA TRP A 256 -8.95 11.31 1.77
C TRP A 256 -7.81 12.31 1.86
N GLN A 257 -7.49 12.68 3.10
CA GLN A 257 -6.38 13.55 3.44
C GLN A 257 -5.66 13.04 4.68
N ALA A 258 -4.39 13.44 4.83
CA ALA A 258 -3.63 13.15 6.04
C ALA A 258 -4.36 13.64 7.31
N THR A 259 -4.24 12.86 8.38
CA THR A 259 -4.86 13.20 9.67
C THR A 259 -4.32 14.52 10.23
N THR A 260 -5.13 15.17 11.07
CA THR A 260 -4.74 16.43 11.70
C THR A 260 -3.58 16.17 12.65
N MET A 261 -2.50 16.94 12.48
CA MET A 261 -1.24 16.75 13.19
C MET A 261 -0.54 15.41 12.90
N ALA A 262 -0.74 14.80 11.73
CA ALA A 262 0.00 13.60 11.32
C ALA A 262 1.51 13.76 11.50
N ARG A 263 2.06 14.95 11.21
CA ARG A 263 3.50 15.28 11.38
C ARG A 263 4.03 15.27 12.82
N THR A 264 3.18 15.00 13.81
CA THR A 264 3.58 14.77 15.20
C THR A 264 3.09 13.44 15.75
N ASN A 265 2.17 12.76 15.07
CA ASN A 265 1.48 11.57 15.57
C ASN A 265 1.86 10.29 14.79
N SER A 266 2.04 10.40 13.47
CA SER A 266 2.39 9.28 12.59
C SER A 266 3.81 9.38 12.04
N HIS A 267 4.36 10.58 11.95
CA HIS A 267 5.72 10.82 11.48
C HIS A 267 6.27 12.12 12.06
N ASN A 268 7.51 12.48 11.70
CA ASN A 268 8.09 13.78 11.99
C ASN A 268 8.52 14.50 10.70
N THR A 269 8.88 15.78 10.82
CA THR A 269 9.36 16.62 9.70
C THR A 269 10.83 17.00 9.83
N ASP A 270 11.55 16.38 10.77
CA ASP A 270 12.98 16.58 10.99
C ASP A 270 13.82 15.83 9.94
N VAL A 271 13.25 14.81 9.30
CA VAL A 271 13.89 13.94 8.30
C VAL A 271 13.07 13.94 7.01
N SER A 272 13.71 14.20 5.87
CA SER A 272 13.08 14.12 4.56
C SER A 272 13.38 12.82 3.81
N ALA A 273 12.67 12.60 2.70
CA ALA A 273 12.90 11.48 1.80
C ALA A 273 14.33 11.46 1.26
N GLY A 274 14.87 12.62 0.90
CA GLY A 274 16.27 12.76 0.46
C GLY A 274 17.30 12.46 1.56
N ASP A 275 16.98 12.71 2.83
CA ASP A 275 17.92 12.46 3.95
C ASP A 275 18.20 10.96 4.16
N ILE A 276 17.18 10.10 4.01
CA ILE A 276 17.30 8.64 4.19
C ILE A 276 17.52 7.94 2.85
N PHE A 277 16.69 8.24 1.85
CA PHE A 277 16.64 7.50 0.60
C PHE A 277 17.29 8.23 -0.58
N GLY A 278 17.88 9.41 -0.40
CA GLY A 278 18.45 10.19 -1.50
C GLY A 278 19.64 9.54 -2.23
N ASN A 279 20.26 8.51 -1.65
CA ASN A 279 21.31 7.72 -2.31
C ASN A 279 20.78 6.43 -2.94
N THR A 280 19.47 6.20 -2.95
CA THR A 280 18.84 5.06 -3.63
C THR A 280 18.28 5.50 -4.98
N TYR A 281 17.63 4.60 -5.71
CA TYR A 281 17.04 4.91 -7.01
C TYR A 281 15.67 5.62 -6.91
N VAL A 282 15.05 5.65 -5.72
CA VAL A 282 13.66 6.11 -5.54
C VAL A 282 13.55 7.63 -5.41
N THR A 283 14.62 8.29 -4.99
CA THR A 283 14.67 9.75 -4.82
C THR A 283 16.11 10.27 -4.79
N ASP A 284 16.28 11.59 -4.83
CA ASP A 284 17.58 12.26 -4.78
C ASP A 284 17.83 12.98 -3.44
N PRO A 285 19.10 13.29 -3.07
CA PRO A 285 19.41 13.88 -1.77
C PRO A 285 18.86 15.30 -1.54
N ALA A 286 18.36 15.97 -2.58
CA ALA A 286 17.72 17.28 -2.47
C ALA A 286 16.21 17.19 -2.22
N ASP A 287 15.63 15.99 -2.19
CA ASP A 287 14.22 15.79 -1.92
C ASP A 287 13.87 16.12 -0.46
N THR A 288 13.11 17.20 -0.29
CA THR A 288 12.69 17.72 1.02
C THR A 288 11.31 17.21 1.47
N TYR A 289 10.71 16.27 0.73
CA TYR A 289 9.38 15.78 1.09
C TYR A 289 9.42 14.98 2.41
N PRO A 290 8.49 15.17 3.34
CA PRO A 290 8.49 14.44 4.63
C PRO A 290 8.36 12.92 4.46
N LEU A 291 9.01 12.17 5.34
CA LEU A 291 8.90 10.70 5.40
C LEU A 291 7.90 10.24 6.45
N LEU A 292 7.15 9.20 6.11
CA LEU A 292 6.37 8.42 7.08
C LEU A 292 7.30 7.65 8.04
N ALA A 293 6.77 7.20 9.18
CA ALA A 293 7.55 6.40 10.11
C ALA A 293 7.84 5.01 9.52
N HIS A 294 9.13 4.67 9.43
CA HIS A 294 9.62 3.36 8.99
C HIS A 294 10.16 2.57 10.19
N SER A 295 9.84 1.28 10.28
CA SER A 295 10.29 0.43 11.39
C SER A 295 11.82 0.35 11.48
N GLY A 296 12.50 0.29 10.34
CA GLY A 296 13.96 0.25 10.25
C GLY A 296 14.67 1.58 10.60
N TYR A 297 13.95 2.70 10.62
CA TYR A 297 14.55 4.04 10.77
C TYR A 297 13.89 4.84 11.89
N GLY A 298 14.32 4.60 13.13
CA GLY A 298 13.81 5.30 14.32
C GLY A 298 13.92 6.83 14.30
N SER A 299 14.76 7.39 13.42
CA SER A 299 14.85 8.84 13.17
C SER A 299 13.61 9.42 12.49
N THR A 300 12.84 8.61 11.76
CA THR A 300 11.57 9.00 11.09
C THR A 300 10.38 9.02 12.05
N TRP A 301 10.55 8.48 13.26
CA TRP A 301 9.45 8.32 14.20
C TRP A 301 8.99 9.64 14.80
N PRO A 302 7.68 9.80 15.04
CA PRO A 302 7.17 10.91 15.83
C PRO A 302 7.76 10.91 17.24
N LYS A 303 7.74 12.07 17.89
CA LYS A 303 8.32 12.28 19.22
C LYS A 303 7.23 12.68 20.21
N ILE A 304 7.23 12.05 21.37
CA ILE A 304 6.29 12.31 22.46
C ILE A 304 7.03 12.66 23.75
N MET A 305 6.42 13.50 24.59
CA MET A 305 6.95 13.79 25.91
C MET A 305 6.66 12.62 26.86
N ASN A 306 7.72 12.03 27.41
CA ASN A 306 7.60 11.00 28.43
C ASN A 306 7.42 11.65 29.81
N ASP A 307 6.22 11.55 30.38
CA ASP A 307 5.88 12.19 31.67
C ASP A 307 6.71 11.66 32.86
N MET A 308 7.28 10.46 32.74
CA MET A 308 8.11 9.87 33.81
C MET A 308 9.54 10.37 33.79
N THR A 309 10.13 10.53 32.59
CA THR A 309 11.53 10.97 32.42
C THR A 309 11.61 12.49 32.25
N GLY A 310 10.54 13.13 31.76
CA GLY A 310 10.52 14.54 31.35
C GLY A 310 11.25 14.79 30.02
N GLU A 311 11.64 13.74 29.31
CA GLU A 311 12.37 13.81 28.04
C GLU A 311 11.42 13.63 26.85
N ILE A 312 11.83 14.14 25.69
CA ILE A 312 11.12 13.93 24.42
C ILE A 312 11.75 12.71 23.76
N GLU A 313 10.98 11.64 23.63
CA GLU A 313 11.44 10.33 23.15
C GLU A 313 10.71 9.98 21.84
N PRO A 314 11.41 9.40 20.86
CA PRO A 314 10.76 8.87 19.65
C PRO A 314 9.89 7.66 20.02
N PHE A 315 8.75 7.50 19.36
CA PHE A 315 7.88 6.34 19.55
C PHE A 315 7.43 5.76 18.22
N TRP A 316 7.37 4.43 18.13
CA TRP A 316 6.78 3.74 16.97
C TRP A 316 5.26 3.93 16.98
N PRO A 317 4.66 4.50 15.92
CA PRO A 317 3.22 4.72 15.84
C PRO A 317 2.45 3.50 15.32
N GLY A 318 3.13 2.54 14.68
CA GLY A 318 2.52 1.32 14.16
C GLY A 318 2.32 0.23 15.21
N TRP A 319 1.94 -0.95 14.73
CA TRP A 319 1.73 -2.16 15.50
C TRP A 319 3.03 -2.93 15.69
N TRP A 320 3.04 -3.83 16.68
CA TRP A 320 4.15 -4.74 16.95
C TRP A 320 3.79 -6.14 16.47
N ALA A 321 4.79 -6.95 16.15
CA ALA A 321 4.59 -8.37 15.90
C ALA A 321 3.98 -9.07 17.12
N GLN A 322 3.32 -10.20 16.86
CA GLN A 322 2.65 -10.99 17.90
C GLN A 322 3.23 -12.40 18.00
N ASP A 323 3.26 -12.96 19.20
CA ASP A 323 3.60 -14.36 19.46
C ASP A 323 2.35 -15.20 19.71
N TYR A 324 2.33 -16.41 19.15
CA TYR A 324 1.28 -17.38 19.41
C TYR A 324 1.55 -18.11 20.72
N ASN A 325 0.69 -17.93 21.72
CA ASN A 325 0.85 -18.51 23.04
C ASN A 325 -0.43 -19.19 23.53
N ILE A 326 -0.41 -20.52 23.50
CA ILE A 326 -1.54 -21.37 23.94
C ILE A 326 -1.88 -21.26 25.42
N ASN A 327 -1.00 -20.65 26.24
CA ASN A 327 -1.20 -20.51 27.68
C ASN A 327 -1.92 -19.20 28.04
N LEU A 328 -2.27 -18.36 27.06
CA LEU A 328 -2.99 -17.13 27.30
C LEU A 328 -4.44 -17.40 27.76
N PRO A 329 -4.99 -16.60 28.68
CA PRO A 329 -6.36 -16.76 29.14
C PRO A 329 -7.36 -16.56 27.99
N GLY A 330 -8.25 -17.52 27.77
CA GLY A 330 -9.27 -17.45 26.70
C GLY A 330 -8.89 -18.22 25.45
N CYS A 331 -7.59 -18.48 25.23
CA CYS A 331 -7.10 -19.16 24.04
C CYS A 331 -7.72 -20.56 23.83
N SER A 332 -8.33 -20.74 22.65
CA SER A 332 -8.95 -21.98 22.18
C SER A 332 -7.97 -22.95 21.51
N GLN A 333 -6.67 -22.64 21.51
CA GLN A 333 -5.60 -23.38 20.81
C GLN A 333 -5.75 -23.38 19.28
N SER A 334 -6.41 -22.37 18.73
CA SER A 334 -6.42 -22.09 17.29
C SER A 334 -5.67 -20.79 17.00
N ARG A 335 -4.92 -20.75 15.90
CA ARG A 335 -4.24 -19.52 15.43
C ARG A 335 -5.24 -18.45 14.96
N LYS A 336 -6.48 -18.82 14.66
CA LYS A 336 -7.55 -17.85 14.32
C LYS A 336 -8.12 -17.13 15.54
N ASP A 337 -7.86 -17.65 16.73
CA ASP A 337 -8.36 -17.06 17.96
C ASP A 337 -7.46 -15.89 18.40
N PRO A 338 -7.97 -14.64 18.42
CA PRO A 338 -7.19 -13.49 18.86
C PRO A 338 -6.70 -13.60 20.32
N ASP A 339 -7.40 -14.34 21.19
CA ASP A 339 -6.99 -14.54 22.59
C ASP A 339 -5.74 -15.42 22.73
N CYS A 340 -5.28 -16.05 21.64
CA CYS A 340 -4.06 -16.84 21.60
C CYS A 340 -2.81 -16.03 21.17
N TRP A 341 -2.93 -14.73 20.93
CA TRP A 341 -1.84 -13.89 20.46
C TRP A 341 -1.51 -12.78 21.45
N GLU A 342 -0.22 -12.52 21.66
CA GLU A 342 0.26 -11.40 22.48
C GLU A 342 1.29 -10.56 21.74
N ASP A 343 1.19 -9.23 21.88
CA ASP A 343 2.14 -8.29 21.27
C ASP A 343 3.54 -8.44 21.87
N VAL A 344 4.56 -8.28 21.01
CA VAL A 344 5.99 -8.30 21.38
C VAL A 344 6.62 -6.94 21.09
N PRO A 345 6.51 -5.95 22.00
CA PRO A 345 7.08 -4.63 21.79
C PRO A 345 8.58 -4.68 21.48
N GLY A 346 8.98 -4.00 20.42
CA GLY A 346 10.36 -3.99 19.91
C GLY A 346 10.62 -4.96 18.76
N ARG A 347 9.68 -5.87 18.44
CA ARG A 347 9.72 -6.72 17.24
C ARG A 347 8.70 -6.23 16.21
N PHE A 348 9.20 -5.91 15.03
CA PHE A 348 8.41 -5.44 13.89
C PHE A 348 7.77 -6.61 13.13
N ILE A 349 6.72 -6.33 12.37
CA ILE A 349 5.92 -7.37 11.69
C ILE A 349 6.67 -7.93 10.49
N SER A 350 7.38 -7.07 9.74
CA SER A 350 8.17 -7.44 8.57
C SER A 350 9.58 -6.85 8.58
N ASP A 351 10.33 -7.03 7.49
CA ASP A 351 11.67 -6.44 7.33
C ASP A 351 11.61 -4.91 7.27
N MET A 352 10.54 -4.35 6.70
CA MET A 352 10.25 -2.93 6.69
C MET A 352 8.74 -2.69 6.74
N ASP A 353 8.32 -2.07 7.84
CA ASP A 353 6.95 -1.63 8.05
C ASP A 353 6.87 -0.11 7.93
N VAL A 354 5.79 0.39 7.32
CA VAL A 354 5.50 1.81 7.20
C VAL A 354 4.10 2.10 7.71
N TYR A 355 3.99 2.98 8.70
CA TYR A 355 2.71 3.38 9.28
C TYR A 355 2.16 4.65 8.60
N LEU A 356 0.86 4.65 8.31
CA LEU A 356 0.13 5.80 7.77
C LEU A 356 -1.29 5.89 8.33
N GLU A 357 -1.86 7.09 8.26
CA GLU A 357 -3.25 7.33 8.61
C GLU A 357 -3.82 8.51 7.82
N PHE A 358 -5.09 8.41 7.47
CA PHE A 358 -5.84 9.42 6.73
C PHE A 358 -7.31 9.43 7.13
N ASP A 359 -8.02 10.51 6.79
CA ASP A 359 -9.44 10.69 7.05
C ASP A 359 -10.11 11.57 5.99
N ASP A 360 -11.43 11.61 6.02
CA ASP A 360 -12.28 12.26 5.02
C ASP A 360 -12.76 13.67 5.43
N ARG A 361 -12.12 14.30 6.43
CA ARG A 361 -12.59 15.60 6.97
C ARG A 361 -12.66 16.71 5.92
N TRP A 362 -11.92 16.54 4.82
CA TRP A 362 -11.80 17.50 3.73
C TRP A 362 -12.58 17.10 2.46
N ALA A 363 -13.45 16.08 2.54
CA ALA A 363 -14.23 15.55 1.40
C ALA A 363 -15.04 16.59 0.61
N HIS A 364 -15.48 17.67 1.24
CA HIS A 364 -16.14 18.78 0.53
C HIS A 364 -15.30 19.37 -0.63
N ARG A 365 -13.96 19.19 -0.61
CA ARG A 365 -13.06 19.67 -1.67
C ARG A 365 -13.19 18.86 -2.96
N GLY A 366 -13.68 17.62 -2.89
CA GLY A 366 -14.01 16.80 -4.06
C GLY A 366 -15.18 17.35 -4.88
N ASN A 367 -15.98 18.25 -4.30
CA ASN A 367 -17.12 18.86 -4.98
C ASN A 367 -16.72 20.10 -5.80
N GLN A 368 -17.23 20.16 -7.03
CA GLN A 368 -17.23 21.39 -7.80
C GLN A 368 -18.31 22.35 -7.29
N VAL A 369 -18.01 23.65 -7.33
CA VAL A 369 -18.91 24.73 -6.89
C VAL A 369 -19.11 25.69 -8.05
N ASN A 370 -20.37 25.87 -8.45
CA ASN A 370 -20.71 26.72 -9.58
C ASN A 370 -20.60 28.23 -9.23
N THR A 371 -20.83 29.11 -10.21
CA THR A 371 -20.72 30.57 -10.00
C THR A 371 -21.76 31.18 -9.06
N ASN A 372 -22.77 30.40 -8.65
CA ASN A 372 -23.80 30.80 -7.70
C ASN A 372 -23.55 30.26 -6.29
N ASN A 373 -22.40 29.62 -6.03
CA ASN A 373 -22.09 28.91 -4.78
C ASN A 373 -23.03 27.73 -4.49
N GLU A 374 -23.36 26.97 -5.52
CA GLU A 374 -24.10 25.72 -5.38
C GLU A 374 -23.19 24.55 -5.73
N TYR A 375 -23.30 23.48 -4.94
CA TYR A 375 -22.60 22.23 -5.19
C TYR A 375 -23.15 21.54 -6.45
N GLU A 376 -22.24 21.16 -7.35
CA GLU A 376 -22.58 20.36 -8.54
C GLU A 376 -22.61 18.86 -8.20
N GLN A 377 -21.69 18.41 -7.34
CA GLN A 377 -21.65 17.10 -6.69
C GLN A 377 -21.74 17.29 -5.17
N THR A 378 -22.21 16.28 -4.45
CA THR A 378 -22.64 16.43 -3.05
C THR A 378 -21.93 15.48 -2.09
N GLY A 379 -20.67 15.14 -2.34
CA GLY A 379 -19.83 14.44 -1.37
C GLY A 379 -19.66 15.21 -0.06
N TYR A 380 -19.52 14.52 1.07
CA TYR A 380 -19.42 15.14 2.39
C TYR A 380 -18.55 14.35 3.37
N PRO A 381 -17.96 15.00 4.40
CA PRO A 381 -17.25 14.30 5.46
C PRO A 381 -18.20 13.39 6.25
N MET A 382 -17.81 12.11 6.36
CA MET A 382 -18.43 11.10 7.21
C MET A 382 -17.73 11.02 8.58
N GLY A 383 -16.48 11.49 8.70
CA GLY A 383 -15.72 11.39 9.94
C GLY A 383 -15.11 10.00 10.12
N ILE A 384 -14.70 9.37 9.03
CA ILE A 384 -14.04 8.06 9.04
C ILE A 384 -12.53 8.27 9.09
N ARG A 385 -11.86 7.54 9.98
CA ARG A 385 -10.40 7.46 10.03
C ARG A 385 -9.94 6.07 9.61
N VAL A 386 -8.95 6.05 8.73
CA VAL A 386 -8.25 4.84 8.31
C VAL A 386 -6.85 4.87 8.90
N MET A 387 -6.50 3.82 9.65
CA MET A 387 -5.16 3.58 10.19
C MET A 387 -4.60 2.36 9.48
N SER A 388 -3.39 2.47 8.95
CA SER A 388 -2.81 1.40 8.16
C SER A 388 -1.31 1.26 8.39
N GLU A 389 -0.83 0.04 8.21
CA GLU A 389 0.57 -0.31 8.20
C GLU A 389 0.83 -1.23 7.02
N ALA A 390 1.79 -0.85 6.19
CA ALA A 390 2.19 -1.62 5.03
C ALA A 390 3.51 -2.35 5.34
N HIS A 391 3.62 -3.60 4.89
CA HIS A 391 4.66 -4.54 5.25
C HIS A 391 5.36 -5.05 3.99
N SER A 392 6.69 -5.10 4.02
CA SER A 392 7.50 -5.65 2.93
C SER A 392 8.53 -6.64 3.45
N TYR A 393 8.70 -7.73 2.70
CA TYR A 393 9.48 -8.89 3.10
C TYR A 393 10.56 -9.16 2.08
N GLY A 394 11.78 -9.40 2.55
CA GLY A 394 12.91 -9.79 1.70
C GLY A 394 13.12 -11.30 1.59
N VAL A 395 12.31 -12.11 2.27
CA VAL A 395 12.39 -13.58 2.25
C VAL A 395 11.70 -14.15 1.02
N SER A 396 12.29 -15.19 0.41
CA SER A 396 11.91 -15.71 -0.91
C SER A 396 10.45 -16.11 -1.07
N TYR A 397 9.77 -16.60 -0.03
CA TYR A 397 8.36 -17.00 -0.14
C TYR A 397 7.38 -15.82 -0.10
N ALA A 398 7.83 -14.63 0.35
CA ALA A 398 7.00 -13.44 0.57
C ALA A 398 7.54 -12.20 -0.16
N GLU A 399 8.68 -12.29 -0.84
CA GLU A 399 9.29 -11.19 -1.59
C GLU A 399 8.44 -10.72 -2.77
N ASP A 400 7.45 -11.51 -3.17
CA ASP A 400 6.48 -11.23 -4.24
C ASP A 400 5.14 -10.67 -3.72
N ILE A 401 5.06 -10.30 -2.44
CA ILE A 401 3.80 -9.90 -1.79
C ILE A 401 4.00 -8.63 -0.96
N LEU A 402 3.14 -7.63 -1.17
CA LEU A 402 3.00 -6.46 -0.32
C LEU A 402 1.75 -6.63 0.57
N PHE A 403 1.93 -6.69 1.89
CA PHE A 403 0.80 -6.78 2.81
C PHE A 403 0.43 -5.41 3.36
N VAL A 404 -0.85 -5.17 3.57
CA VAL A 404 -1.36 -3.93 4.16
C VAL A 404 -2.40 -4.27 5.22
N THR A 405 -2.06 -3.98 6.47
CA THR A 405 -2.99 -4.07 7.59
C THR A 405 -3.79 -2.78 7.68
N VAL A 406 -5.12 -2.88 7.82
CA VAL A 406 -6.00 -1.71 7.90
C VAL A 406 -7.01 -1.85 9.03
N LYS A 407 -7.18 -0.77 9.79
CA LYS A 407 -8.27 -0.57 10.74
C LYS A 407 -9.04 0.70 10.40
N VAL A 408 -10.35 0.58 10.33
CA VAL A 408 -11.26 1.69 10.04
C VAL A 408 -12.06 2.00 11.30
N ARG A 409 -12.07 3.28 11.71
CA ARG A 409 -12.81 3.76 12.88
C ARG A 409 -13.76 4.88 12.50
N ASN A 410 -14.99 4.81 13.02
CA ASN A 410 -15.92 5.93 12.97
C ASN A 410 -15.60 6.93 14.09
N GLU A 411 -15.03 8.08 13.71
CA GLU A 411 -14.73 9.23 14.59
C GLU A 411 -15.69 10.40 14.35
N SER A 412 -16.87 10.16 13.76
CA SER A 412 -17.86 11.22 13.49
C SER A 412 -18.36 11.90 14.77
N GLY A 413 -18.33 11.22 15.91
CA GLY A 413 -18.69 11.73 17.23
C GLY A 413 -17.60 11.51 18.28
N ASP A 414 -17.78 12.07 19.47
CA ASP A 414 -16.94 11.77 20.63
C ASP A 414 -17.00 10.27 20.89
N TRP A 415 -15.83 9.63 20.96
CA TRP A 415 -15.73 8.19 20.80
C TRP A 415 -14.92 7.56 21.93
N CYS A 416 -15.25 6.30 22.21
CA CYS A 416 -14.40 5.39 22.96
C CYS A 416 -14.26 4.12 22.11
N ALA A 417 -13.02 3.77 21.80
CA ALA A 417 -12.70 2.73 20.84
C ALA A 417 -13.22 1.37 21.33
N GLU A 418 -13.93 0.68 20.45
CA GLU A 418 -14.38 -0.70 20.61
C GLU A 418 -13.94 -1.49 19.39
N ASP A 419 -13.52 -2.74 19.58
CA ASP A 419 -13.27 -3.65 18.46
C ASP A 419 -14.58 -4.07 17.78
N GLU A 420 -14.48 -4.86 16.70
CA GLU A 420 -15.63 -5.32 15.92
C GLU A 420 -16.72 -6.04 16.75
N TYR A 421 -16.39 -6.55 17.95
CA TYR A 421 -17.31 -7.24 18.87
C TYR A 421 -17.94 -6.30 19.90
N GLY A 422 -17.60 -5.00 19.89
CA GLY A 422 -18.01 -4.06 20.92
C GLY A 422 -17.19 -4.16 22.21
N ILE A 423 -16.00 -4.77 22.17
CA ILE A 423 -15.13 -4.90 23.34
C ILE A 423 -14.19 -3.67 23.39
N PRO A 424 -14.05 -3.00 24.55
CA PRO A 424 -13.18 -1.84 24.70
C PRO A 424 -11.72 -2.09 24.27
N VAL A 425 -11.23 -1.29 23.32
CA VAL A 425 -9.80 -1.24 22.96
C VAL A 425 -9.05 -0.42 24.01
N ARG A 426 -7.96 -0.97 24.55
CA ARG A 426 -7.26 -0.40 25.72
C ARG A 426 -5.85 0.06 25.41
N ASP A 427 -5.42 1.13 26.08
CA ASP A 427 -4.04 1.60 26.08
C ASP A 427 -3.11 0.71 26.95
N LYS A 428 -1.82 1.04 26.96
CA LYS A 428 -0.80 0.34 27.76
C LYS A 428 -1.06 0.37 29.28
N ASN A 429 -1.92 1.28 29.75
CA ASN A 429 -2.31 1.41 31.16
C ASN A 429 -3.64 0.68 31.47
N GLY A 430 -4.26 0.05 30.48
CA GLY A 430 -5.54 -0.63 30.60
C GLY A 430 -6.76 0.29 30.55
N ASN A 431 -6.61 1.57 30.22
CA ASN A 431 -7.74 2.48 30.01
C ASN A 431 -8.29 2.32 28.60
N GLN A 432 -9.60 2.44 28.42
CA GLN A 432 -10.18 2.47 27.08
C GLN A 432 -9.66 3.71 26.34
N ILE A 433 -9.25 3.53 25.08
CA ILE A 433 -8.82 4.64 24.25
C ILE A 433 -10.07 5.44 23.88
N CYS A 434 -10.10 6.72 24.23
CA CYS A 434 -11.20 7.61 23.90
C CYS A 434 -10.66 8.91 23.31
N GLY A 435 -11.47 9.56 22.48
CA GLY A 435 -11.14 10.81 21.84
C GLY A 435 -12.36 11.66 21.59
N GLU A 436 -12.12 12.87 21.11
CA GLU A 436 -13.17 13.78 20.69
C GLU A 436 -13.56 13.51 19.23
N GLY A 437 -14.81 13.79 18.89
CA GLY A 437 -15.31 13.71 17.53
C GLY A 437 -14.56 14.64 16.59
N MET A 438 -14.44 14.20 15.35
CA MET A 438 -13.65 14.88 14.33
C MET A 438 -14.09 16.34 14.17
N VAL A 439 -13.12 17.25 14.24
CA VAL A 439 -13.34 18.67 14.01
C VAL A 439 -13.26 18.96 12.52
N MET A 440 -14.34 19.52 11.98
CA MET A 440 -14.49 19.89 10.59
C MET A 440 -13.64 21.13 10.25
N PRO A 441 -13.35 21.39 8.96
CA PRO A 441 -12.57 22.53 8.49
C PRO A 441 -13.04 23.92 8.95
N ASP A 442 -14.34 24.09 9.21
CA ASP A 442 -14.95 25.31 9.76
C ASP A 442 -14.93 25.37 11.31
N GLY A 443 -14.33 24.38 11.97
CA GLY A 443 -14.22 24.28 13.42
C GLY A 443 -15.45 23.69 14.12
N THR A 444 -16.45 23.21 13.38
CA THR A 444 -17.63 22.50 13.92
C THR A 444 -17.35 21.01 14.12
N LYS A 445 -18.29 20.28 14.74
CA LYS A 445 -18.28 18.80 14.82
C LYS A 445 -19.56 18.25 14.18
N LEU A 446 -19.47 17.06 13.59
CA LEU A 446 -20.66 16.38 13.05
C LEU A 446 -21.65 16.08 14.18
N ASN A 447 -22.92 16.43 13.94
CA ASN A 447 -24.01 16.26 14.90
C ASN A 447 -23.65 16.74 16.32
N ARG A 448 -23.00 17.91 16.45
CA ARG A 448 -22.53 18.49 17.73
C ARG A 448 -21.62 17.54 18.55
N GLY A 449 -20.88 16.68 17.87
CA GLY A 449 -20.03 15.66 18.50
C GLY A 449 -20.78 14.40 18.92
N LYS A 450 -22.08 14.26 18.67
CA LYS A 450 -22.77 12.95 18.80
C LYS A 450 -22.33 12.00 17.68
N GLY A 451 -21.98 12.52 16.51
CA GLY A 451 -21.70 11.71 15.32
C GLY A 451 -22.93 10.99 14.78
N PHE A 452 -22.67 9.96 13.98
CA PHE A 452 -23.68 9.11 13.36
C PHE A 452 -23.28 7.64 13.52
N ASP A 453 -24.24 6.81 13.91
CA ASP A 453 -24.10 5.35 13.85
C ASP A 453 -24.47 4.92 12.43
N TYR A 454 -23.46 4.75 11.58
CA TYR A 454 -23.67 4.45 10.17
C TYR A 454 -24.23 3.05 9.99
N ALA A 455 -25.24 2.92 9.12
CA ALA A 455 -25.79 1.65 8.68
C ALA A 455 -25.59 1.51 7.17
N GLY A 456 -25.33 0.29 6.71
CA GLY A 456 -25.12 0.04 5.28
C GLY A 456 -23.74 0.46 4.75
N VAL A 457 -22.70 0.52 5.60
CA VAL A 457 -21.35 0.86 5.18
C VAL A 457 -20.80 -0.21 4.23
N SER A 458 -20.13 0.20 3.15
CA SER A 458 -19.31 -0.67 2.30
C SER A 458 -17.89 -0.13 2.23
N LEU A 459 -16.89 -1.00 2.26
CA LEU A 459 -15.47 -0.66 2.10
C LEU A 459 -14.94 -1.34 0.85
N GLY A 460 -13.94 -0.74 0.19
CA GLY A 460 -13.44 -1.31 -1.05
C GLY A 460 -12.17 -0.66 -1.56
N PHE A 461 -11.79 -1.09 -2.75
CA PHE A 461 -10.68 -0.50 -3.49
C PHE A 461 -11.07 -0.25 -4.94
N TRP A 462 -10.61 0.90 -5.43
CA TRP A 462 -10.44 1.19 -6.84
C TRP A 462 -9.06 0.68 -7.27
N ASN A 463 -9.00 -0.26 -8.21
CA ASN A 463 -7.76 -0.80 -8.76
C ASN A 463 -7.70 -0.48 -10.25
N ASP A 464 -6.89 0.51 -10.60
CA ASP A 464 -6.64 0.89 -12.00
C ASP A 464 -5.53 -0.02 -12.57
N GLY A 465 -5.95 -0.97 -13.40
CA GLY A 465 -5.14 -2.13 -13.77
C GLY A 465 -4.41 -1.95 -15.08
N VAL A 466 -3.39 -1.10 -15.06
CA VAL A 466 -2.45 -0.97 -16.16
C VAL A 466 -1.24 -1.87 -15.92
N ILE A 467 -0.99 -2.81 -16.84
CA ILE A 467 0.16 -3.70 -16.77
C ILE A 467 1.34 -3.03 -17.48
N LEU A 468 2.42 -2.84 -16.74
CA LEU A 468 3.59 -2.04 -17.15
C LEU A 468 3.30 -0.55 -17.31
N THR A 469 3.01 0.13 -16.21
CA THR A 469 2.92 1.60 -16.22
C THR A 469 4.27 2.27 -16.51
N SER A 470 5.36 1.68 -15.98
CA SER A 470 6.73 2.15 -16.15
C SER A 470 7.76 1.06 -15.80
N ASP A 471 9.06 1.36 -15.95
CA ASP A 471 10.09 0.60 -15.25
C ASP A 471 10.14 0.98 -13.75
N LYS A 472 10.87 0.23 -12.92
CA LYS A 472 10.99 0.52 -11.47
C LYS A 472 11.55 1.91 -11.15
N TYR A 473 12.11 2.62 -12.12
CA TYR A 473 12.67 3.97 -12.00
C TYR A 473 11.68 5.07 -12.43
N GLY A 474 10.47 4.72 -12.86
CA GLY A 474 9.43 5.66 -13.29
C GLY A 474 9.49 6.07 -14.76
N ASN A 475 10.22 5.34 -15.61
CA ASN A 475 10.23 5.60 -17.05
C ASN A 475 9.02 4.94 -17.74
N SER A 476 8.05 5.75 -18.13
CA SER A 476 6.79 5.32 -18.74
C SER A 476 6.90 4.89 -20.22
N SER A 477 8.08 4.46 -20.69
CA SER A 477 8.28 4.01 -22.08
C SER A 477 7.60 2.68 -22.40
N TYR A 478 7.17 1.95 -21.36
CA TYR A 478 6.53 0.64 -21.42
C TYR A 478 5.01 0.69 -21.29
N TRP A 479 4.44 1.89 -21.13
CA TRP A 479 3.01 2.09 -20.93
C TRP A 479 2.16 1.44 -22.04
N SER A 480 1.31 0.51 -21.65
CA SER A 480 0.22 -0.07 -22.43
C SER A 480 -0.95 -0.32 -21.50
N SER A 481 -2.13 0.15 -21.90
CA SER A 481 -3.37 0.00 -21.14
C SER A 481 -4.55 -0.37 -22.03
N ALA A 482 -4.31 -0.70 -23.32
CA ALA A 482 -5.40 -0.89 -24.28
C ALA A 482 -5.78 -2.37 -24.46
N ASP A 483 -4.87 -3.26 -24.07
CA ASP A 483 -4.89 -4.71 -24.21
C ASP A 483 -4.74 -5.41 -22.85
N ASP A 484 -5.04 -4.70 -21.76
CA ASP A 484 -5.06 -5.27 -20.42
C ASP A 484 -6.37 -5.99 -20.13
N TYR A 485 -6.33 -6.91 -19.16
CA TYR A 485 -7.45 -7.76 -18.79
C TYR A 485 -7.47 -8.05 -17.29
N MET A 486 -8.66 -8.38 -16.78
CA MET A 486 -8.83 -8.74 -15.38
C MET A 486 -9.71 -9.97 -15.20
N LYS A 487 -9.41 -10.75 -14.16
CA LYS A 487 -10.17 -11.95 -13.78
C LYS A 487 -10.42 -11.96 -12.27
N TYR A 488 -11.61 -12.36 -11.85
CA TYR A 488 -11.85 -12.72 -10.46
C TYR A 488 -11.50 -14.19 -10.22
N TYR A 489 -10.77 -14.46 -9.13
CA TYR A 489 -10.45 -15.82 -8.69
C TYR A 489 -10.78 -16.00 -7.21
N TRP A 490 -11.41 -17.13 -6.88
CA TRP A 490 -11.64 -17.53 -5.51
C TRP A 490 -11.43 -19.03 -5.32
N GLU A 491 -10.99 -19.42 -4.13
CA GLU A 491 -10.75 -20.81 -3.78
C GLU A 491 -10.95 -21.03 -2.27
N ILE A 492 -11.52 -22.17 -1.89
CA ILE A 492 -11.46 -22.67 -0.52
C ILE A 492 -10.49 -23.84 -0.47
N PHE A 493 -9.52 -23.77 0.43
CA PHE A 493 -8.58 -24.86 0.69
C PHE A 493 -8.43 -25.08 2.20
N GLU A 494 -7.79 -26.18 2.62
CA GLU A 494 -7.58 -26.49 4.03
C GLU A 494 -6.09 -26.66 4.33
N VAL A 495 -5.62 -26.05 5.43
CA VAL A 495 -4.26 -26.23 5.97
C VAL A 495 -4.41 -26.50 7.46
N ASN A 496 -3.79 -27.57 7.97
CA ASN A 496 -3.86 -27.95 9.40
C ASN A 496 -5.30 -28.08 9.95
N ASN A 497 -6.23 -28.60 9.15
CA ASN A 497 -7.68 -28.68 9.45
C ASN A 497 -8.37 -27.32 9.63
N GLU A 498 -7.75 -26.23 9.20
CA GLU A 498 -8.36 -24.91 9.14
C GLU A 498 -8.73 -24.55 7.70
N ARG A 499 -10.00 -24.20 7.49
CA ARG A 499 -10.52 -23.73 6.20
C ARG A 499 -9.97 -22.33 5.87
N MET A 500 -9.39 -22.18 4.69
CA MET A 500 -8.86 -20.95 4.13
C MET A 500 -9.73 -20.51 2.95
N LEU A 501 -9.76 -19.20 2.68
CA LEU A 501 -10.51 -18.61 1.57
C LEU A 501 -9.63 -17.60 0.85
N ILE A 502 -9.45 -17.79 -0.45
CA ILE A 502 -8.85 -16.82 -1.37
C ILE A 502 -9.99 -16.13 -2.09
N SER A 503 -9.84 -14.83 -2.26
CA SER A 503 -10.73 -14.00 -3.06
C SER A 503 -9.87 -12.83 -3.57
N MET A 504 -9.54 -12.86 -4.86
CA MET A 504 -8.60 -11.93 -5.46
C MET A 504 -9.00 -11.51 -6.87
N ALA A 505 -8.69 -10.26 -7.19
CA ALA A 505 -8.81 -9.71 -8.54
C ALA A 505 -7.45 -9.73 -9.22
N MET A 506 -7.30 -10.55 -10.27
CA MET A 506 -6.09 -10.71 -11.07
C MET A 506 -6.11 -9.73 -12.25
N ILE A 507 -4.94 -9.19 -12.59
CA ILE A 507 -4.74 -8.19 -13.63
C ILE A 507 -3.50 -8.62 -14.44
N GLY A 508 -3.60 -8.55 -15.76
CA GLY A 508 -2.55 -8.99 -16.67
C GLY A 508 -2.79 -8.54 -18.11
N ASP A 509 -1.75 -8.63 -18.93
CA ASP A 509 -1.83 -8.32 -20.36
C ASP A 509 -2.53 -9.48 -21.10
N TYR A 510 -3.49 -9.15 -21.98
CA TYR A 510 -4.29 -10.16 -22.66
C TYR A 510 -3.48 -11.00 -23.65
N ASP A 511 -2.63 -10.38 -24.48
CA ASP A 511 -1.84 -11.06 -25.52
C ASP A 511 -0.38 -11.35 -25.10
N GLY A 512 0.02 -10.83 -23.95
CA GLY A 512 1.32 -10.91 -23.32
C GLY A 512 2.36 -9.94 -23.90
N TYR A 513 1.96 -8.86 -24.58
CA TYR A 513 2.89 -7.97 -25.27
C TYR A 513 2.69 -6.47 -24.98
N SER A 514 3.21 -6.03 -23.84
CA SER A 514 3.27 -4.62 -23.41
C SER A 514 4.62 -3.96 -23.73
N GLY A 515 4.95 -3.82 -25.03
CA GLY A 515 6.23 -3.27 -25.52
C GLY A 515 7.46 -4.17 -25.30
N ILE A 516 7.39 -5.09 -24.33
CA ILE A 516 8.25 -6.24 -24.12
C ILE A 516 7.38 -7.50 -24.06
N ALA A 517 7.97 -8.69 -24.19
CA ALA A 517 7.22 -9.94 -24.17
C ALA A 517 7.06 -10.45 -22.73
N GLY A 518 5.88 -10.93 -22.36
CA GLY A 518 5.59 -11.45 -21.02
C GLY A 518 4.53 -12.54 -21.02
N TYR A 519 3.81 -12.66 -19.91
CA TYR A 519 2.73 -13.64 -19.76
C TYR A 519 1.45 -13.14 -20.44
N ALA A 520 0.86 -13.98 -21.30
CA ALA A 520 -0.45 -13.73 -21.92
C ALA A 520 -1.57 -14.35 -21.07
N MET A 521 -2.57 -13.55 -20.68
CA MET A 521 -3.76 -14.04 -19.98
C MET A 521 -4.75 -14.79 -20.87
N ASN A 522 -4.69 -14.57 -22.19
CA ASN A 522 -5.52 -15.28 -23.15
C ASN A 522 -5.11 -16.77 -23.21
N PRO A 523 -6.01 -17.71 -22.84
CA PRO A 523 -5.68 -19.13 -22.78
C PRO A 523 -5.36 -19.75 -24.15
N ASP A 524 -5.77 -19.11 -25.25
CA ASP A 524 -5.51 -19.55 -26.61
C ASP A 524 -4.18 -18.99 -27.18
N THR A 525 -3.51 -18.10 -26.44
CA THR A 525 -2.25 -17.46 -26.84
C THR A 525 -1.10 -17.96 -25.97
N PRO A 526 -0.09 -18.63 -26.56
CA PRO A 526 1.13 -18.95 -25.82
C PRO A 526 1.85 -17.67 -25.39
N SER A 527 2.28 -17.60 -24.12
CA SER A 527 3.02 -16.46 -23.58
C SER A 527 4.24 -16.13 -24.47
N PRO A 528 4.34 -14.91 -25.03
CA PRO A 528 5.41 -14.55 -25.94
C PRO A 528 6.77 -14.39 -25.25
N GLY A 529 6.80 -14.19 -23.92
CA GLY A 529 8.00 -14.02 -23.11
C GLY A 529 7.76 -14.30 -21.63
N ASN A 530 8.70 -13.87 -20.79
CA ASN A 530 8.62 -13.99 -19.33
C ASN A 530 9.20 -12.76 -18.61
N GLU A 531 9.34 -11.63 -19.30
CA GLU A 531 9.94 -10.43 -18.74
C GLU A 531 9.02 -9.70 -17.75
N PHE A 532 7.70 -9.89 -17.86
CA PHE A 532 6.70 -9.46 -16.89
C PHE A 532 5.65 -10.55 -16.66
N GLY A 533 4.92 -10.44 -15.55
CA GLY A 533 3.92 -11.42 -15.10
C GLY A 533 2.55 -10.81 -14.85
N LEU A 534 1.92 -11.24 -13.76
CA LEU A 534 0.60 -10.86 -13.31
C LEU A 534 0.67 -10.19 -11.94
N VAL A 535 -0.38 -9.43 -11.63
CA VAL A 535 -0.59 -8.85 -10.30
C VAL A 535 -2.01 -9.14 -9.84
N ALA A 536 -2.24 -9.28 -8.54
CA ALA A 536 -3.56 -9.40 -7.97
C ALA A 536 -3.71 -8.64 -6.64
N THR A 537 -4.89 -8.11 -6.38
CA THR A 537 -5.28 -7.60 -5.06
C THR A 537 -6.15 -8.65 -4.37
N GLN A 538 -5.75 -9.11 -3.18
CA GLN A 538 -6.48 -10.11 -2.38
C GLN A 538 -6.93 -9.54 -1.04
N LEU A 539 -8.19 -9.78 -0.68
CA LEU A 539 -8.74 -9.40 0.63
C LEU A 539 -8.42 -10.45 1.71
N LEU A 540 -7.64 -10.07 2.71
CA LEU A 540 -7.16 -10.95 3.79
C LEU A 540 -8.07 -10.90 5.02
N ASP A 541 -8.59 -9.72 5.35
CA ASP A 541 -9.50 -9.48 6.46
C ASP A 541 -10.64 -8.54 6.06
N SER A 542 -11.79 -8.66 6.71
CA SER A 542 -12.97 -7.88 6.36
C SER A 542 -13.86 -7.68 7.59
N PRO A 543 -14.66 -6.60 7.63
CA PRO A 543 -15.73 -6.46 8.60
C PRO A 543 -16.71 -7.63 8.52
N LYS A 544 -17.49 -7.79 9.58
CA LYS A 544 -18.54 -8.80 9.64
C LYS A 544 -19.86 -8.25 9.15
N ALA A 545 -20.63 -9.12 8.51
CA ALA A 545 -21.98 -8.78 8.07
C ALA A 545 -22.84 -8.42 9.29
N THR A 546 -23.58 -7.32 9.22
CA THR A 546 -24.62 -7.00 10.22
C THR A 546 -26.01 -7.40 9.73
N VAL A 547 -26.16 -7.56 8.42
CA VAL A 547 -27.36 -8.01 7.72
C VAL A 547 -27.06 -9.26 6.89
N PRO A 548 -28.06 -10.11 6.60
CA PRO A 548 -27.86 -11.24 5.69
C PRO A 548 -27.55 -10.76 4.26
N VAL A 549 -26.61 -11.42 3.60
CA VAL A 549 -26.22 -11.14 2.21
C VAL A 549 -26.48 -12.39 1.34
N ASP A 550 -27.14 -12.18 0.21
CA ASP A 550 -27.45 -13.18 -0.83
C ASP A 550 -26.74 -12.72 -2.11
N LEU A 551 -25.62 -13.38 -2.43
CA LEU A 551 -24.66 -12.97 -3.46
C LEU A 551 -25.09 -13.37 -4.87
N ASP A 552 -25.90 -14.43 -5.01
CA ASP A 552 -26.35 -14.94 -6.32
C ASP A 552 -27.85 -14.71 -6.60
N ARG A 553 -28.56 -14.14 -5.63
CA ARG A 553 -29.99 -13.84 -5.66
C ARG A 553 -30.86 -15.07 -5.89
N ASP A 554 -30.41 -16.25 -5.48
CA ASP A 554 -31.21 -17.48 -5.53
C ASP A 554 -32.29 -17.53 -4.41
N GLY A 555 -32.24 -16.59 -3.47
CA GLY A 555 -33.13 -16.47 -2.31
C GLY A 555 -32.63 -17.22 -1.07
N VAL A 556 -31.42 -17.76 -1.12
CA VAL A 556 -30.69 -18.37 0.00
C VAL A 556 -29.62 -17.40 0.47
N ILE A 557 -29.48 -17.27 1.79
CA ILE A 557 -28.47 -16.38 2.38
C ILE A 557 -27.12 -17.09 2.31
N ASP A 558 -26.13 -16.42 1.71
CA ASP A 558 -24.74 -16.89 1.62
C ASP A 558 -23.91 -16.50 2.84
N ILE A 559 -24.09 -15.26 3.33
CA ILE A 559 -23.36 -14.71 4.46
C ILE A 559 -24.36 -14.28 5.54
N PHE A 560 -24.26 -14.88 6.71
CA PHE A 560 -25.13 -14.57 7.85
C PHE A 560 -24.52 -13.45 8.71
N PRO A 561 -25.36 -12.69 9.44
CA PRO A 561 -24.87 -11.71 10.41
C PRO A 561 -23.86 -12.33 11.40
N GLY A 562 -22.71 -11.66 11.57
CA GLY A 562 -21.58 -12.09 12.39
C GLY A 562 -20.52 -12.90 11.64
N GLU A 563 -20.74 -13.26 10.38
CA GLU A 563 -19.72 -13.89 9.53
C GLU A 563 -18.89 -12.81 8.80
N PRO A 564 -17.58 -13.05 8.56
CA PRO A 564 -16.75 -12.13 7.77
C PRO A 564 -17.32 -11.96 6.35
N LEU A 565 -17.43 -10.71 5.88
CA LEU A 565 -17.99 -10.39 4.57
C LEU A 565 -17.11 -10.89 3.41
N LYS A 566 -15.79 -10.79 3.56
CA LYS A 566 -14.83 -10.98 2.47
C LYS A 566 -15.26 -10.15 1.25
N MET A 567 -14.99 -10.60 0.02
CA MET A 567 -15.44 -9.88 -1.16
C MET A 567 -16.92 -10.17 -1.38
N THR A 568 -17.75 -9.15 -1.29
CA THR A 568 -19.18 -9.26 -1.61
C THR A 568 -19.48 -8.79 -3.01
N ASP A 569 -18.66 -7.90 -3.57
CA ASP A 569 -18.85 -7.40 -4.92
C ASP A 569 -17.53 -7.28 -5.67
N TRP A 570 -17.60 -7.60 -6.96
CA TRP A 570 -16.53 -7.45 -7.93
C TRP A 570 -17.13 -6.94 -9.24
N HIS A 571 -16.71 -5.73 -9.60
CA HIS A 571 -17.18 -5.07 -10.80
C HIS A 571 -16.03 -4.63 -11.69
N TRP A 572 -16.21 -4.91 -12.97
CA TRP A 572 -15.31 -4.51 -14.03
C TRP A 572 -15.85 -3.24 -14.70
N LEU A 573 -14.96 -2.29 -14.94
CA LEU A 573 -15.28 -1.00 -15.53
C LEU A 573 -14.25 -0.66 -16.61
N ASP A 574 -14.69 -0.05 -17.71
CA ASP A 574 -13.80 0.63 -18.65
C ASP A 574 -13.41 1.98 -18.05
N TRP A 575 -12.11 2.28 -17.94
CA TRP A 575 -11.61 3.56 -17.47
C TRP A 575 -12.29 4.77 -18.15
N TYR A 576 -12.58 4.70 -19.45
CA TYR A 576 -13.24 5.79 -20.20
C TYR A 576 -14.73 5.97 -19.88
N LEU A 577 -15.33 4.99 -19.19
CA LEU A 577 -16.74 4.96 -18.79
C LEU A 577 -16.89 4.94 -17.27
N ARG A 578 -15.83 5.16 -16.49
CA ARG A 578 -15.82 5.04 -15.02
C ARG A 578 -16.87 5.93 -14.31
N PRO A 579 -17.25 5.60 -13.06
CA PRO A 579 -18.16 6.44 -12.26
C PRO A 579 -17.74 7.91 -12.21
N GLY A 580 -18.71 8.81 -12.32
CA GLY A 580 -18.48 10.26 -12.36
C GLY A 580 -18.35 10.85 -13.77
N VAL A 581 -18.22 10.01 -14.79
CA VAL A 581 -18.20 10.45 -16.19
C VAL A 581 -19.63 10.72 -16.71
N THR A 582 -19.80 11.80 -17.47
CA THR A 582 -21.13 12.17 -18.05
C THR A 582 -21.31 11.70 -19.50
N HIS A 583 -20.23 11.29 -20.15
CA HIS A 583 -20.17 10.83 -21.54
C HIS A 583 -18.85 10.10 -21.78
N PRO A 584 -18.77 9.10 -22.69
CA PRO A 584 -17.55 8.35 -22.92
C PRO A 584 -16.33 9.25 -23.19
N GLU A 585 -15.32 9.13 -22.34
CA GLU A 585 -14.07 9.88 -22.48
C GLU A 585 -13.14 9.22 -23.51
N SER A 586 -12.03 9.86 -23.85
CA SER A 586 -11.03 9.27 -24.75
C SER A 586 -9.65 9.86 -24.53
N LEU A 587 -8.62 9.17 -25.02
CA LEU A 587 -7.24 9.67 -25.09
C LEU A 587 -7.05 10.92 -25.97
N SER A 588 -8.12 11.42 -26.62
CA SER A 588 -8.04 12.48 -27.63
C SER A 588 -8.64 13.84 -27.22
N GLY A 589 -9.10 14.01 -25.97
CA GLY A 589 -9.78 15.23 -25.51
C GLY A 589 -9.37 15.71 -24.11
N ASP A 590 -9.16 17.03 -23.99
CA ASP A 590 -8.49 17.73 -22.88
C ASP A 590 -9.28 17.86 -21.54
N CYS A 591 -10.32 17.04 -21.29
CA CYS A 591 -11.16 17.15 -20.09
C CYS A 591 -11.57 15.78 -19.55
N TYR A 592 -11.07 15.42 -18.37
CA TYR A 592 -11.47 14.23 -17.62
C TYR A 592 -12.33 14.62 -16.41
N ALA A 593 -13.37 13.84 -16.10
CA ALA A 593 -14.18 14.02 -14.90
C ALA A 593 -13.27 14.11 -13.66
N GLY A 594 -13.51 15.12 -12.81
CA GLY A 594 -12.65 15.44 -11.66
C GLY A 594 -11.53 16.45 -11.94
N THR A 595 -11.28 16.80 -13.22
CA THR A 595 -10.47 17.97 -13.57
C THR A 595 -11.27 19.27 -13.39
N PRO A 596 -10.73 20.32 -12.76
CA PRO A 596 -11.49 21.57 -12.56
C PRO A 596 -12.00 22.19 -13.86
N GLY A 597 -13.32 22.43 -13.91
CA GLY A 597 -14.00 22.99 -15.08
C GLY A 597 -14.42 21.95 -16.12
N CYS A 598 -14.19 20.66 -15.85
CA CYS A 598 -14.70 19.56 -16.68
C CYS A 598 -16.03 19.03 -16.13
N PRO A 599 -16.98 18.64 -17.02
CA PRO A 599 -18.24 18.04 -16.59
C PRO A 599 -18.03 16.78 -15.76
N GLN A 600 -18.81 16.65 -14.68
CA GLN A 600 -18.78 15.49 -13.79
C GLN A 600 -20.22 15.15 -13.38
N ALA A 601 -20.53 13.86 -13.29
CA ALA A 601 -21.86 13.40 -12.93
C ALA A 601 -22.20 13.86 -11.50
N ARG A 602 -23.43 14.31 -11.30
CA ARG A 602 -23.89 14.78 -9.99
C ARG A 602 -23.94 13.64 -8.98
N ASN A 603 -24.43 12.48 -9.42
CA ASN A 603 -24.65 11.29 -8.62
C ASN A 603 -23.42 10.38 -8.54
N LYS A 604 -22.19 10.93 -8.67
CA LYS A 604 -20.97 10.11 -8.68
C LYS A 604 -20.86 9.27 -7.40
N GLU A 605 -21.23 9.85 -6.27
CA GLU A 605 -21.17 9.21 -4.95
C GLU A 605 -22.20 8.07 -4.80
N GLU A 606 -23.44 8.31 -5.26
CA GLU A 606 -24.49 7.28 -5.33
C GLU A 606 -24.09 6.15 -6.27
N LEU A 607 -23.55 6.47 -7.44
CA LEU A 607 -23.16 5.49 -8.44
C LEU A 607 -22.04 4.59 -7.93
N PHE A 608 -21.02 5.16 -7.28
CA PHE A 608 -20.01 4.37 -6.58
C PHE A 608 -20.66 3.46 -5.55
N TYR A 609 -21.44 4.02 -4.63
CA TYR A 609 -22.05 3.24 -3.55
C TYR A 609 -22.89 2.07 -4.10
N LYS A 610 -23.69 2.31 -5.15
CA LYS A 610 -24.49 1.29 -5.82
C LYS A 610 -23.65 0.14 -6.38
N ILE A 611 -22.52 0.45 -7.02
CA ILE A 611 -21.59 -0.57 -7.52
C ILE A 611 -20.94 -1.31 -6.34
N MET A 612 -20.59 -0.62 -5.25
CA MET A 612 -19.96 -1.23 -4.08
C MET A 612 -20.87 -2.22 -3.30
N ILE A 613 -22.17 -2.29 -3.60
CA ILE A 613 -23.14 -3.17 -2.94
C ILE A 613 -24.06 -3.93 -3.91
N GLY A 614 -23.81 -3.85 -5.22
CA GLY A 614 -24.63 -4.49 -6.24
C GLY A 614 -26.08 -3.99 -6.31
N ASP A 615 -26.31 -2.70 -6.06
CA ASP A 615 -27.64 -2.08 -6.18
C ASP A 615 -27.92 -1.58 -7.60
N THR A 616 -28.73 -2.34 -8.34
CA THR A 616 -29.15 -2.01 -9.70
C THR A 616 -30.44 -1.20 -9.77
N THR A 617 -30.90 -0.66 -8.64
CA THR A 617 -32.18 0.06 -8.55
C THR A 617 -32.10 1.44 -9.21
N ASN A 618 -33.07 1.73 -10.08
CA ASN A 618 -33.27 3.03 -10.73
C ASN A 618 -32.06 3.57 -11.52
N LEU A 619 -31.20 2.68 -12.03
CA LEU A 619 -30.12 3.06 -12.95
C LEU A 619 -30.67 3.56 -14.29
N SER A 620 -29.99 4.53 -14.89
CA SER A 620 -30.18 4.89 -16.29
C SER A 620 -29.72 3.77 -17.24
N GLU A 621 -30.15 3.82 -18.51
CA GLU A 621 -29.72 2.85 -19.52
C GLU A 621 -28.19 2.82 -19.69
N ASN A 622 -27.53 3.97 -19.54
CA ASN A 622 -26.07 4.05 -19.65
C ASN A 622 -25.37 3.47 -18.41
N GLU A 623 -25.81 3.81 -17.20
CA GLU A 623 -25.20 3.29 -15.96
C GLU A 623 -25.32 1.77 -15.87
N HIS A 624 -26.47 1.21 -16.26
CA HIS A 624 -26.64 -0.24 -16.38
C HIS A 624 -25.65 -0.82 -17.40
N ALA A 625 -25.62 -0.27 -18.62
CA ALA A 625 -24.80 -0.80 -19.70
C ALA A 625 -23.28 -0.61 -19.51
N TRP A 626 -22.85 0.29 -18.62
CA TRP A 626 -21.43 0.58 -18.42
C TRP A 626 -20.83 -0.15 -17.22
N HIS A 627 -21.62 -0.59 -16.24
CA HIS A 627 -21.11 -0.99 -14.92
C HIS A 627 -21.61 -2.36 -14.42
N PHE A 628 -22.56 -2.99 -15.12
CA PHE A 628 -23.13 -4.26 -14.72
C PHE A 628 -23.21 -5.20 -15.92
N HIS A 629 -22.44 -6.29 -15.90
CA HIS A 629 -22.19 -7.11 -17.08
C HIS A 629 -22.80 -8.50 -16.97
N THR A 630 -23.73 -8.80 -17.88
CA THR A 630 -24.42 -10.11 -17.94
C THR A 630 -23.61 -11.16 -18.70
N PHE A 631 -23.91 -12.44 -18.46
CA PHE A 631 -23.27 -13.55 -19.18
C PHE A 631 -23.55 -13.57 -20.70
N ASP A 632 -24.68 -13.00 -21.14
CA ASP A 632 -25.03 -12.84 -22.56
C ASP A 632 -25.38 -11.37 -22.87
N PRO A 633 -24.36 -10.52 -23.14
CA PRO A 633 -24.56 -9.11 -23.45
C PRO A 633 -25.41 -8.87 -24.70
N GLY A 634 -25.58 -9.87 -25.57
CA GLY A 634 -26.41 -9.77 -26.77
C GLY A 634 -27.91 -9.73 -26.46
N THR A 635 -28.33 -10.32 -25.34
CA THR A 635 -29.73 -10.30 -24.88
C THR A 635 -29.95 -9.43 -23.65
N ASP A 636 -28.92 -9.30 -22.81
CA ASP A 636 -28.86 -8.46 -21.61
C ASP A 636 -30.12 -8.59 -20.73
N LEU A 637 -30.51 -9.83 -20.45
CA LEU A 637 -31.73 -10.11 -19.70
C LEU A 637 -31.52 -9.83 -18.20
N PRO A 638 -32.44 -9.12 -17.53
CA PRO A 638 -32.34 -8.89 -16.08
C PRO A 638 -32.34 -10.18 -15.23
N SER A 639 -32.78 -11.31 -15.78
CA SER A 639 -32.72 -12.61 -15.08
C SER A 639 -31.31 -13.21 -15.04
N ASP A 640 -30.43 -12.72 -15.90
CA ASP A 640 -29.09 -13.28 -16.13
C ASP A 640 -28.02 -12.42 -15.46
N LEU A 641 -28.42 -11.27 -14.89
CA LEU A 641 -27.53 -10.36 -14.17
C LEU A 641 -27.32 -10.86 -12.73
N ASN A 642 -26.08 -11.23 -12.42
CA ASN A 642 -25.59 -11.21 -11.04
C ASN A 642 -25.08 -9.79 -10.77
N PRO A 643 -25.69 -9.04 -9.85
CA PRO A 643 -25.31 -7.66 -9.60
C PRO A 643 -24.18 -7.51 -8.58
N HIS A 644 -23.73 -8.60 -7.98
CA HIS A 644 -22.56 -8.61 -7.10
C HIS A 644 -21.29 -9.02 -7.87
N PHE A 645 -21.42 -9.83 -8.93
CA PHE A 645 -20.28 -10.34 -9.69
C PHE A 645 -20.54 -10.28 -11.19
N ASP A 646 -19.74 -9.47 -11.89
CA ASP A 646 -19.77 -9.42 -13.35
C ASP A 646 -19.31 -10.75 -14.00
N SER A 647 -19.87 -11.07 -15.17
CA SER A 647 -19.48 -12.26 -15.93
C SER A 647 -18.23 -12.02 -16.77
N LEU A 648 -17.16 -12.79 -16.52
CA LEU A 648 -15.95 -12.79 -17.33
C LEU A 648 -16.23 -13.21 -18.79
N GLU A 649 -17.02 -14.27 -19.00
CA GLU A 649 -17.37 -14.73 -20.34
C GLU A 649 -18.27 -13.71 -21.09
N GLY A 650 -19.06 -12.94 -20.35
CA GLY A 650 -19.86 -11.85 -20.89
C GLY A 650 -19.00 -10.69 -21.39
N ILE A 651 -18.07 -10.23 -20.55
CA ILE A 651 -17.14 -9.12 -20.85
C ILE A 651 -16.38 -9.33 -22.16
N GLU A 652 -15.87 -10.54 -22.42
CA GLU A 652 -15.16 -10.83 -23.67
C GLU A 652 -16.05 -10.64 -24.92
N GLN A 653 -17.38 -10.71 -24.79
CA GLN A 653 -18.32 -10.53 -25.90
C GLN A 653 -18.72 -9.07 -26.12
N GLU A 654 -18.37 -8.17 -25.20
CA GLU A 654 -18.75 -6.78 -25.29
C GLU A 654 -17.97 -5.99 -26.34
N MET A 655 -18.60 -4.95 -26.89
CA MET A 655 -17.95 -4.08 -27.87
C MET A 655 -16.71 -3.38 -27.31
N VAL A 656 -16.67 -3.15 -26.00
CA VAL A 656 -15.53 -2.50 -25.34
C VAL A 656 -14.29 -3.37 -25.36
N PHE A 657 -14.45 -4.68 -25.21
CA PHE A 657 -13.36 -5.66 -25.26
C PHE A 657 -12.97 -6.03 -26.70
N GLN A 658 -13.97 -6.15 -27.59
CA GLN A 658 -13.80 -6.59 -28.98
C GLN A 658 -13.22 -5.50 -29.92
N ARG A 659 -12.98 -4.28 -29.42
CA ARG A 659 -12.36 -3.19 -30.22
C ARG A 659 -10.86 -3.49 -30.39
N PRO A 660 -10.21 -3.27 -31.54
CA PRO A 660 -8.76 -3.48 -31.67
C PRO A 660 -7.91 -2.36 -31.02
N PRO A 661 -6.78 -2.67 -30.34
CA PRO A 661 -6.32 -4.03 -29.98
C PRO A 661 -7.29 -4.69 -28.99
N GLU A 662 -7.47 -6.01 -29.10
CA GLU A 662 -8.37 -6.76 -28.20
C GLU A 662 -7.91 -6.60 -26.75
N GLY A 663 -8.87 -6.44 -25.84
CA GLY A 663 -8.61 -6.05 -24.46
C GLY A 663 -9.16 -4.66 -24.15
N VAL A 664 -8.82 -4.13 -22.98
CA VAL A 664 -9.40 -2.89 -22.44
C VAL A 664 -8.39 -2.11 -21.61
N ASP A 665 -8.85 -0.98 -21.06
CA ASP A 665 -8.22 -0.22 -19.98
C ASP A 665 -9.01 -0.51 -18.70
N PRO A 666 -8.70 -1.63 -18.01
CA PRO A 666 -9.59 -2.18 -17.01
C PRO A 666 -9.44 -1.45 -15.67
N LEU A 667 -10.58 -1.20 -15.08
CA LEU A 667 -10.72 -0.76 -13.71
C LEU A 667 -11.54 -1.79 -12.94
N VAL A 668 -11.07 -2.18 -11.75
CA VAL A 668 -11.84 -3.06 -10.85
C VAL A 668 -12.19 -2.39 -9.54
N LEU A 669 -13.47 -2.49 -9.21
CA LEU A 669 -13.98 -2.25 -7.87
C LEU A 669 -14.11 -3.58 -7.14
N MET A 670 -13.37 -3.72 -6.05
CA MET A 670 -13.41 -4.86 -5.15
C MET A 670 -13.91 -4.38 -3.79
N THR A 671 -15.07 -4.84 -3.35
CA THR A 671 -15.71 -4.31 -2.13
C THR A 671 -16.22 -5.38 -1.18
N CYS A 672 -16.45 -4.95 0.07
CA CYS A 672 -17.13 -5.71 1.10
C CYS A 672 -18.21 -4.86 1.77
N GLY A 673 -19.44 -5.34 1.78
CA GLY A 673 -20.55 -4.68 2.43
C GLY A 673 -21.87 -5.40 2.21
N PRO A 674 -22.96 -4.89 2.77
CA PRO A 674 -23.02 -3.81 3.75
C PRO A 674 -22.79 -4.28 5.21
N PHE A 675 -22.32 -3.38 6.08
CA PHE A 675 -22.27 -3.56 7.54
C PHE A 675 -22.54 -2.26 8.30
N ASP A 676 -22.80 -2.34 9.62
CA ASP A 676 -23.01 -1.15 10.45
C ASP A 676 -21.72 -0.76 11.18
N LEU A 677 -21.46 0.54 11.28
CA LEU A 677 -20.28 1.11 11.92
C LEU A 677 -20.67 2.21 12.92
N PRO A 678 -21.06 1.83 14.16
CA PRO A 678 -21.36 2.78 15.23
C PRO A 678 -20.17 3.69 15.59
N VAL A 679 -20.45 4.83 16.22
CA VAL A 679 -19.41 5.78 16.67
C VAL A 679 -18.43 5.07 17.61
N GLY A 680 -17.13 5.19 17.33
CA GLY A 680 -16.05 4.57 18.09
C GLY A 680 -15.75 3.11 17.75
N ARG A 681 -16.57 2.44 16.92
CA ARG A 681 -16.29 1.08 16.48
C ARG A 681 -15.11 1.04 15.52
N GLU A 682 -14.21 0.07 15.73
CA GLU A 682 -13.08 -0.27 14.87
C GLU A 682 -13.35 -1.60 14.16
N VAL A 683 -13.19 -1.63 12.84
CA VAL A 683 -13.31 -2.86 12.02
C VAL A 683 -12.04 -3.09 11.20
N PRO A 684 -11.64 -4.35 10.95
CA PRO A 684 -10.49 -4.65 10.12
C PRO A 684 -10.85 -4.66 8.62
N PHE A 685 -9.89 -4.32 7.76
CA PHE A 685 -10.05 -4.41 6.30
C PHE A 685 -8.69 -4.62 5.59
N SER A 686 -7.95 -5.64 6.02
CA SER A 686 -6.57 -5.88 5.57
C SER A 686 -6.54 -6.60 4.22
N PHE A 687 -5.54 -6.29 3.39
CA PHE A 687 -5.39 -6.83 2.04
C PHE A 687 -3.91 -7.03 1.69
N CYS A 688 -3.65 -7.64 0.54
CA CYS A 688 -2.31 -7.70 -0.04
C CYS A 688 -2.33 -7.53 -1.55
N ILE A 689 -1.21 -7.07 -2.10
CA ILE A 689 -0.94 -6.99 -3.53
C ILE A 689 0.11 -8.06 -3.82
N ILE A 690 -0.25 -9.00 -4.69
CA ILE A 690 0.49 -10.23 -4.94
C ILE A 690 0.96 -10.20 -6.38
N PHE A 691 2.20 -10.58 -6.61
CA PHE A 691 2.78 -10.71 -7.94
C PHE A 691 3.08 -12.17 -8.24
N GLY A 692 3.09 -12.52 -9.52
CA GLY A 692 3.42 -13.88 -9.95
C GLY A 692 3.82 -13.91 -11.41
N GLN A 693 4.74 -14.79 -11.77
CA GLN A 693 5.24 -14.93 -13.14
C GLN A 693 4.17 -15.46 -14.11
N ASN A 694 3.21 -16.23 -13.60
CA ASN A 694 2.07 -16.80 -14.30
C ASN A 694 0.91 -17.05 -13.30
N GLU A 695 -0.26 -17.50 -13.80
CA GLU A 695 -1.44 -17.70 -12.95
C GLU A 695 -1.22 -18.73 -11.82
N GLU A 696 -0.47 -19.81 -12.06
CA GLU A 696 -0.21 -20.84 -11.04
C GLU A 696 0.67 -20.29 -9.90
N ASP A 697 1.72 -19.55 -10.25
CA ASP A 697 2.60 -18.87 -9.30
C ASP A 697 1.82 -17.84 -8.46
N LEU A 698 1.00 -17.01 -9.11
CA LEU A 698 0.15 -16.02 -8.44
C LEU A 698 -0.82 -16.66 -7.44
N ILE A 699 -1.45 -17.79 -7.81
CA ILE A 699 -2.34 -18.54 -6.92
C ILE A 699 -1.59 -19.14 -5.73
N ASN A 700 -0.37 -19.63 -5.93
CA ASN A 700 0.45 -20.16 -4.84
C ASN A 700 0.86 -19.05 -3.86
N ASN A 701 1.25 -17.88 -4.37
CA ASN A 701 1.55 -16.70 -3.55
C ASN A 701 0.30 -16.22 -2.78
N ALA A 702 -0.89 -16.27 -3.39
CA ALA A 702 -2.17 -15.98 -2.74
C ALA A 702 -2.53 -16.94 -1.60
N ARG A 703 -2.33 -18.25 -1.80
CA ARG A 703 -2.49 -19.27 -0.74
C ARG A 703 -1.54 -18.98 0.41
N PHE A 704 -0.30 -18.64 0.10
CA PHE A 704 0.71 -18.34 1.08
C PHE A 704 0.38 -17.06 1.87
N ALA A 705 -0.06 -15.99 1.19
CA ALA A 705 -0.52 -14.75 1.83
C ALA A 705 -1.63 -15.01 2.86
N GLN A 706 -2.58 -15.88 2.52
CA GLN A 706 -3.68 -16.24 3.42
C GLN A 706 -3.19 -17.02 4.66
N VAL A 707 -2.15 -17.85 4.52
CA VAL A 707 -1.51 -18.56 5.64
C VAL A 707 -0.77 -17.59 6.56
N MET A 708 0.02 -16.66 5.99
CA MET A 708 0.70 -15.62 6.77
C MET A 708 -0.28 -14.76 7.56
N TYR A 709 -1.36 -14.30 6.92
CA TYR A 709 -2.40 -13.51 7.57
C TYR A 709 -2.97 -14.22 8.82
N ASN A 710 -3.32 -15.51 8.71
CA ASN A 710 -3.82 -16.30 9.84
C ASN A 710 -2.77 -16.54 10.93
N SER A 711 -1.50 -16.30 10.60
CA SER A 711 -0.37 -16.31 11.54
C SER A 711 0.07 -14.89 11.93
N ARG A 712 -0.82 -13.90 11.86
CA ARG A 712 -0.55 -12.48 12.20
C ARG A 712 0.61 -11.89 11.40
N TYR A 713 0.65 -12.21 10.11
CA TYR A 713 1.68 -11.81 9.16
C TYR A 713 3.08 -12.31 9.55
N GLN A 714 3.15 -13.33 10.41
CA GLN A 714 4.39 -14.05 10.74
C GLN A 714 4.46 -15.31 9.86
N GLY A 715 5.53 -15.44 9.10
CA GLY A 715 5.89 -16.66 8.37
C GLY A 715 7.10 -17.34 9.01
N PHE A 716 7.58 -18.42 8.40
CA PHE A 716 8.87 -19.02 8.77
C PHE A 716 9.96 -17.97 8.61
N THR A 717 10.67 -17.62 9.66
CA THR A 717 11.61 -16.51 9.63
C THR A 717 13.01 -17.05 9.38
N PRO A 718 13.73 -16.59 8.32
CA PRO A 718 15.14 -16.91 8.20
C PRO A 718 15.90 -16.38 9.43
N PRO A 719 17.11 -16.89 9.71
CA PRO A 719 17.90 -16.45 10.86
C PRO A 719 18.13 -14.94 10.86
N ASN A 720 18.46 -14.31 12.00
CA ASN A 720 18.60 -12.84 12.01
C ASN A 720 19.68 -12.34 11.03
N ARG A 721 19.41 -11.23 10.34
CA ARG A 721 20.32 -10.63 9.37
C ARG A 721 21.63 -10.17 10.06
N PRO A 722 22.83 -10.62 9.63
CA PRO A 722 24.09 -10.24 10.28
C PRO A 722 24.50 -8.80 9.93
N ASN A 723 25.26 -8.15 10.81
CA ASN A 723 25.88 -6.87 10.48
C ASN A 723 27.21 -7.09 9.75
N VAL A 724 27.42 -6.38 8.64
CA VAL A 724 28.56 -6.57 7.74
C VAL A 724 29.39 -5.30 7.63
N TYR A 725 30.70 -5.47 7.60
CA TYR A 725 31.67 -4.42 7.34
C TYR A 725 32.74 -4.92 6.38
N ALA A 726 33.30 -4.06 5.52
CA ALA A 726 34.32 -4.46 4.58
C ALA A 726 35.47 -3.46 4.47
N GLU A 727 36.70 -3.98 4.32
CA GLU A 727 37.91 -3.20 4.12
C GLU A 727 38.56 -3.54 2.78
N GLY A 728 38.80 -2.53 1.95
CA GLY A 728 39.54 -2.66 0.70
C GLY A 728 41.04 -2.40 0.91
N GLU A 729 41.89 -3.35 0.52
CA GLU A 729 43.34 -3.14 0.42
C GLU A 729 43.84 -3.38 -1.02
N LEU A 730 45.16 -3.32 -1.22
CA LEU A 730 45.76 -3.52 -2.53
C LEU A 730 45.59 -4.98 -2.99
N GLY A 731 44.69 -5.18 -3.95
CA GLY A 731 44.43 -6.48 -4.59
C GLY A 731 43.64 -7.45 -3.73
N LYS A 732 42.99 -6.96 -2.67
CA LYS A 732 42.18 -7.79 -1.77
C LYS A 732 41.06 -6.99 -1.11
N VAL A 733 39.99 -7.67 -0.74
CA VAL A 733 38.93 -7.16 0.14
C VAL A 733 38.81 -8.12 1.32
N ARG A 734 38.63 -7.57 2.53
CA ARG A 734 38.22 -8.34 3.70
C ARG A 734 36.80 -8.00 4.07
N VAL A 735 35.97 -9.02 4.18
CA VAL A 735 34.56 -8.91 4.59
C VAL A 735 34.43 -9.47 5.99
N TYR A 736 33.88 -8.69 6.90
CA TYR A 736 33.69 -8.99 8.32
C TYR A 736 32.20 -9.06 8.63
N TRP A 737 31.79 -10.00 9.48
CA TRP A 737 30.42 -10.05 9.99
C TRP A 737 30.35 -10.53 11.44
N ASP A 738 29.26 -10.16 12.12
CA ASP A 738 28.95 -10.58 13.48
C ASP A 738 28.28 -11.96 13.51
N ASN A 739 27.86 -12.39 14.71
CA ASN A 739 27.20 -13.68 14.91
C ASN A 739 25.75 -13.52 15.39
N TYR A 740 25.09 -12.41 15.03
CA TYR A 740 23.74 -12.11 15.50
C TYR A 740 22.72 -13.17 15.03
N ALA A 741 22.93 -13.71 13.83
CA ALA A 741 22.14 -14.78 13.23
C ALA A 741 22.09 -16.07 14.06
N GLU A 742 23.21 -16.48 14.68
CA GLU A 742 23.34 -17.75 15.43
C GLU A 742 22.43 -17.85 16.67
N SER A 743 21.77 -16.76 17.05
CA SER A 743 20.89 -16.71 18.23
C SER A 743 19.41 -16.59 17.87
N SER A 744 19.07 -16.62 16.59
CA SER A 744 17.68 -16.56 16.13
C SER A 744 16.90 -17.81 16.54
N MET A 745 15.59 -17.64 16.63
CA MET A 745 14.65 -18.75 16.68
C MET A 745 13.53 -18.44 15.71
N ASP A 746 13.06 -19.45 15.00
CA ASP A 746 11.96 -19.32 14.06
C ASP A 746 10.65 -19.02 14.79
N VAL A 747 9.94 -17.98 14.34
CA VAL A 747 8.75 -17.46 15.02
C VAL A 747 7.56 -18.42 14.92
N VAL A 748 7.45 -19.21 13.85
CA VAL A 748 6.32 -20.12 13.63
C VAL A 748 6.50 -21.41 14.41
N THR A 749 7.69 -21.99 14.34
CA THR A 749 8.02 -23.31 14.89
C THR A 749 8.56 -23.25 16.32
N GLY A 750 9.19 -22.14 16.69
CA GLY A 750 9.97 -21.98 17.91
C GLY A 750 11.33 -22.67 17.85
N TYR A 751 11.80 -23.08 16.66
CA TYR A 751 13.03 -23.85 16.52
C TYR A 751 14.27 -22.97 16.43
N ALA A 752 15.39 -23.51 16.91
CA ALA A 752 16.73 -22.96 16.73
C ALA A 752 17.37 -23.64 15.49
N ASP A 753 17.08 -23.10 14.31
CA ASP A 753 17.28 -23.73 13.01
C ASP A 753 18.37 -23.09 12.13
N PHE A 754 19.10 -22.10 12.66
CA PHE A 754 20.28 -21.53 11.99
C PHE A 754 21.24 -22.63 11.51
N GLU A 755 21.72 -22.49 10.28
CA GLU A 755 22.62 -23.46 9.64
C GLU A 755 23.94 -22.83 9.20
N GLY A 756 23.92 -21.64 8.60
CA GLY A 756 25.16 -21.09 8.08
C GLY A 756 25.10 -19.69 7.51
N TYR A 757 26.21 -19.30 6.88
CA TYR A 757 26.38 -18.03 6.18
C TYR A 757 26.73 -18.25 4.72
N LYS A 758 26.13 -17.45 3.85
CA LYS A 758 26.50 -17.34 2.43
C LYS A 758 27.01 -15.92 2.14
N ILE A 759 28.08 -15.83 1.38
CA ILE A 759 28.64 -14.57 0.88
C ILE A 759 28.30 -14.48 -0.60
N TYR A 760 27.67 -13.38 -0.98
CA TYR A 760 27.41 -13.02 -2.37
C TYR A 760 28.31 -11.86 -2.78
N LYS A 761 28.74 -11.87 -4.04
CA LYS A 761 29.62 -10.86 -4.63
C LYS A 761 29.01 -10.33 -5.92
N SER A 762 28.91 -9.02 -6.01
CA SER A 762 28.39 -8.31 -7.17
C SER A 762 29.43 -7.31 -7.69
N ASN A 763 29.41 -7.11 -9.01
CA ASN A 763 30.23 -6.12 -9.70
C ASN A 763 29.40 -4.95 -10.26
N ASP A 764 28.08 -4.96 -10.08
CA ASP A 764 27.15 -3.99 -10.67
C ASP A 764 26.29 -3.27 -9.63
N GLY A 765 26.68 -3.34 -8.35
CA GLY A 765 26.00 -2.62 -7.29
C GLY A 765 24.87 -3.41 -6.62
N GLY A 766 24.84 -4.73 -6.79
CA GLY A 766 23.83 -5.63 -6.20
C GLY A 766 22.70 -6.03 -7.16
N GLU A 767 22.70 -5.53 -8.41
CA GLU A 767 21.72 -5.92 -9.44
C GLU A 767 21.87 -7.40 -9.83
N THR A 768 23.11 -7.90 -9.93
CA THR A 768 23.40 -9.33 -10.12
C THR A 768 24.44 -9.84 -9.13
N TRP A 769 24.32 -11.10 -8.71
CA TRP A 769 25.18 -11.72 -7.71
C TRP A 769 26.10 -12.80 -8.29
N GLY A 770 26.58 -12.58 -9.52
CA GLY A 770 27.45 -13.51 -10.23
C GLY A 770 27.53 -13.25 -11.73
N ALA A 771 28.16 -14.16 -12.46
CA ALA A 771 28.06 -14.24 -13.92
C ALA A 771 26.85 -15.07 -14.33
N ALA A 772 26.47 -15.04 -15.62
CA ALA A 772 25.35 -15.84 -16.13
C ALA A 772 25.45 -17.35 -15.83
N ASP A 773 26.68 -17.89 -15.68
CA ASP A 773 26.91 -19.30 -15.32
C ASP A 773 26.62 -19.59 -13.83
N ASP A 774 26.51 -18.55 -12.98
CA ASP A 774 26.20 -18.64 -11.55
C ASP A 774 24.68 -18.50 -11.27
N MET A 775 23.86 -18.32 -12.32
CA MET A 775 22.40 -18.27 -12.19
C MET A 775 21.83 -19.66 -11.90
N ILE A 776 20.92 -19.73 -10.94
CA ILE A 776 20.22 -20.94 -10.54
C ILE A 776 18.81 -20.90 -11.14
N TYR A 777 18.42 -22.01 -11.77
CA TYR A 777 17.11 -22.21 -12.34
C TYR A 777 16.44 -23.43 -11.71
N ASP A 778 15.13 -23.39 -11.57
CA ASP A 778 14.33 -24.53 -11.13
C ASP A 778 14.16 -25.59 -12.23
N THR A 779 13.28 -26.56 -11.99
CA THR A 779 12.99 -27.65 -12.94
C THR A 779 12.30 -27.19 -14.22
N ASP A 780 11.61 -26.05 -14.18
CA ASP A 780 10.86 -25.48 -15.30
C ASP A 780 11.66 -24.42 -16.08
N GLY A 781 12.88 -24.14 -15.62
CA GLY A 781 13.79 -23.19 -16.24
C GLY A 781 13.53 -21.74 -15.82
N ILE A 782 12.78 -21.53 -14.73
CA ILE A 782 12.53 -20.23 -14.12
C ILE A 782 13.75 -19.88 -13.26
N PHE A 783 14.18 -18.62 -13.35
CA PHE A 783 15.30 -18.13 -12.55
C PHE A 783 14.88 -17.99 -11.09
N VAL A 784 15.58 -18.67 -10.18
CA VAL A 784 15.21 -18.74 -8.75
C VAL A 784 16.28 -18.21 -7.80
N GLY A 785 17.48 -17.89 -8.29
CA GLY A 785 18.50 -17.28 -7.45
C GLY A 785 19.92 -17.38 -8.01
N TRP A 786 20.89 -17.10 -7.15
CA TRP A 786 22.31 -17.09 -7.52
C TRP A 786 23.10 -18.09 -6.69
N GLN A 787 24.13 -18.68 -7.29
CA GLN A 787 25.10 -19.46 -6.55
C GLN A 787 25.92 -18.53 -5.64
N PRO A 788 26.07 -18.84 -4.34
CA PRO A 788 26.86 -18.01 -3.45
C PRO A 788 28.33 -18.03 -3.85
N PHE A 789 28.99 -16.88 -3.70
CA PHE A 789 30.44 -16.76 -3.93
C PHE A 789 31.22 -17.64 -2.95
N GLN A 790 30.76 -17.72 -1.71
CA GLN A 790 31.27 -18.64 -0.70
C GLN A 790 30.17 -19.02 0.29
N GLN A 791 30.19 -20.26 0.79
CA GLN A 791 29.25 -20.76 1.79
C GLN A 791 30.00 -21.43 2.95
N PHE A 792 29.50 -21.22 4.16
CA PHE A 792 29.98 -21.83 5.40
C PHE A 792 28.77 -22.26 6.24
N ASP A 793 28.90 -23.37 6.94
CA ASP A 793 27.82 -24.07 7.62
C ASP A 793 28.32 -24.74 8.90
N LEU A 794 27.40 -25.20 9.75
CA LEU A 794 27.75 -25.92 10.97
C LEU A 794 28.57 -27.17 10.61
N SER A 795 29.44 -27.59 11.53
CA SER A 795 30.11 -28.88 11.35
C SER A 795 29.14 -30.03 11.64
N ALA A 796 29.39 -31.20 11.07
CA ALA A 796 28.58 -32.40 11.32
C ALA A 796 28.41 -32.76 12.81
N GLU A 797 29.37 -32.37 13.67
CA GLU A 797 29.28 -32.54 15.12
C GLU A 797 28.38 -31.48 15.77
N GLU A 798 28.51 -30.22 15.35
CA GLU A 798 27.66 -29.12 15.82
C GLU A 798 26.21 -29.36 15.43
N ASP A 799 25.93 -29.75 14.18
CA ASP A 799 24.59 -30.11 13.72
C ASP A 799 23.94 -31.19 14.57
N SER A 800 24.62 -32.32 14.69
CA SER A 800 24.08 -33.49 15.36
C SER A 800 23.72 -33.20 16.82
N LEU A 801 24.49 -32.33 17.48
CA LEU A 801 24.29 -31.92 18.86
C LEU A 801 23.38 -30.69 19.02
N HIS A 802 23.05 -29.99 17.94
CA HIS A 802 22.28 -28.75 18.00
C HIS A 802 20.89 -29.02 18.56
N CYS A 803 20.49 -28.24 19.56
CA CYS A 803 19.20 -28.41 20.19
C CYS A 803 18.09 -27.76 19.36
N ALA A 804 16.93 -28.41 19.28
CA ALA A 804 15.83 -27.99 18.43
C ALA A 804 15.14 -26.72 18.93
N TYR A 805 15.11 -26.47 20.25
CA TYR A 805 14.41 -25.33 20.86
C TYR A 805 15.33 -24.31 21.54
N GLU A 806 16.64 -24.54 21.51
CA GLU A 806 17.62 -23.68 22.20
C GLU A 806 18.90 -23.59 21.37
N ASN A 807 19.52 -22.41 21.32
CA ASN A 807 20.81 -22.20 20.66
C ASN A 807 21.99 -22.70 21.51
N ASN A 808 22.00 -24.01 21.78
CA ASN A 808 23.08 -24.71 22.48
C ASN A 808 23.24 -26.16 21.95
N PHE A 809 24.21 -26.87 22.53
CA PHE A 809 24.60 -28.23 22.11
C PHE A 809 24.46 -29.26 23.25
N ASP A 810 23.67 -28.94 24.28
CA ASP A 810 23.51 -29.76 25.49
C ASP A 810 22.03 -29.98 25.81
N CYS A 811 21.41 -30.90 25.09
CA CYS A 811 20.04 -31.35 25.28
C CYS A 811 19.92 -32.88 25.19
N GLU A 812 18.75 -33.39 25.58
CA GLU A 812 18.44 -34.80 25.42
C GLU A 812 18.42 -35.19 23.94
N PRO A 813 18.80 -36.44 23.56
CA PRO A 813 18.90 -36.86 22.16
C PRO A 813 17.63 -36.67 21.33
N GLU A 814 16.45 -36.75 21.96
CA GLU A 814 15.14 -36.56 21.32
C GLU A 814 14.81 -35.07 21.06
N LEU A 815 15.62 -34.15 21.60
CA LEU A 815 15.54 -32.71 21.45
C LEU A 815 16.76 -32.13 20.70
N SER A 816 17.73 -32.97 20.30
CA SER A 816 18.83 -32.61 19.40
C SER A 816 18.48 -33.01 17.97
N ARG A 817 19.02 -32.32 16.95
CA ARG A 817 18.80 -32.67 15.53
C ARG A 817 19.16 -34.15 15.27
N GLY A 818 20.28 -34.63 15.82
CA GLY A 818 20.65 -36.05 15.81
C GLY A 818 21.41 -36.52 14.55
N HIS A 819 21.55 -35.67 13.54
CA HIS A 819 22.30 -35.91 12.30
C HIS A 819 22.86 -34.59 11.73
N THR A 820 23.66 -34.70 10.67
CA THR A 820 24.28 -33.59 9.91
C THR A 820 23.29 -33.00 8.90
N ILE A 821 23.32 -31.69 8.71
CA ILE A 821 22.53 -30.95 7.71
C ILE A 821 23.46 -30.56 6.56
N LYS A 822 23.28 -31.14 5.38
CA LYS A 822 24.14 -30.83 4.22
C LYS A 822 23.55 -31.27 2.89
N GLY A 823 24.20 -30.87 1.81
CA GLY A 823 23.91 -31.33 0.47
C GLY A 823 22.92 -30.41 -0.22
N GLN A 824 22.01 -30.98 -1.00
CA GLN A 824 20.93 -30.24 -1.65
C GLN A 824 19.76 -30.13 -0.68
N ASP A 825 19.07 -29.00 -0.73
CA ASP A 825 17.80 -28.84 -0.01
C ASP A 825 16.79 -29.90 -0.48
N PRO A 826 16.10 -30.62 0.44
CA PRO A 826 15.17 -31.68 0.07
C PRO A 826 13.99 -31.20 -0.80
N TYR A 827 13.57 -29.95 -0.63
CA TYR A 827 12.41 -29.35 -1.30
C TYR A 827 12.83 -28.52 -2.52
N PHE A 828 13.90 -27.73 -2.38
CA PHE A 828 14.48 -26.93 -3.45
C PHE A 828 15.89 -27.42 -3.83
N PRO A 829 16.02 -28.58 -4.53
CA PRO A 829 17.30 -29.25 -4.71
C PRO A 829 18.36 -28.44 -5.49
N TRP A 830 17.97 -27.34 -6.11
CA TRP A 830 18.87 -26.39 -6.73
C TRP A 830 19.63 -25.50 -5.73
N PHE A 831 19.19 -25.42 -4.46
CA PHE A 831 19.93 -24.80 -3.36
C PHE A 831 20.72 -25.83 -2.55
N SER A 832 21.83 -25.38 -1.96
CA SER A 832 22.68 -26.21 -1.11
C SER A 832 22.60 -25.78 0.34
N LEU A 833 22.48 -26.77 1.24
CA LEU A 833 22.54 -26.61 2.69
C LEU A 833 23.98 -26.58 3.23
N GLY A 834 24.98 -26.81 2.38
CA GLY A 834 26.39 -26.81 2.78
C GLY A 834 27.06 -28.17 2.70
N ASN A 835 28.25 -28.29 3.31
CA ASN A 835 29.15 -29.44 3.22
C ASN A 835 29.84 -29.78 4.56
N ASP A 836 29.26 -29.43 5.69
CA ASP A 836 29.81 -29.54 7.05
C ASP A 836 31.13 -28.78 7.25
N SER A 837 31.26 -27.58 6.70
CA SER A 837 32.55 -26.86 6.66
C SER A 837 33.04 -26.40 8.03
N GLY A 838 32.13 -26.08 8.95
CA GLY A 838 32.42 -25.45 10.23
C GLY A 838 32.95 -24.02 10.09
N PHE A 839 32.88 -23.24 11.17
CA PHE A 839 33.28 -21.83 11.13
C PHE A 839 34.75 -21.55 11.48
N ASP A 840 35.56 -22.56 11.80
CA ASP A 840 36.95 -22.35 12.23
C ASP A 840 37.83 -21.65 11.20
N MET A 841 37.52 -21.79 9.90
CA MET A 841 38.31 -21.17 8.82
C MET A 841 38.04 -19.68 8.64
N ILE A 842 36.89 -19.20 9.08
CA ILE A 842 36.46 -17.79 9.01
C ILE A 842 36.51 -17.10 10.37
N ARG A 843 36.60 -17.86 11.47
CA ARG A 843 36.60 -17.32 12.83
C ARG A 843 37.86 -16.51 13.10
N LEU A 844 37.66 -15.27 13.55
CA LEU A 844 38.75 -14.40 13.94
C LEU A 844 39.40 -14.88 15.25
N PRO A 845 40.73 -14.84 15.37
CA PRO A 845 41.42 -15.17 16.61
C PRO A 845 41.19 -14.13 17.72
N GLU A 846 40.96 -12.87 17.34
CA GLU A 846 40.57 -11.76 18.22
C GLU A 846 39.40 -11.02 17.56
N LEU A 847 38.39 -10.66 18.36
CA LEU A 847 37.21 -9.93 17.87
C LEU A 847 37.62 -8.59 17.26
N HIS A 848 37.04 -8.26 16.11
CA HIS A 848 37.27 -6.98 15.44
C HIS A 848 36.15 -6.01 15.80
N VAL A 849 36.48 -4.78 16.18
CA VAL A 849 35.50 -3.78 16.64
C VAL A 849 35.60 -2.52 15.80
N VAL A 850 34.49 -2.12 15.19
CA VAL A 850 34.38 -0.91 14.35
C VAL A 850 33.14 -0.15 14.79
N GLU A 851 33.29 1.13 15.11
CA GLU A 851 32.20 2.05 15.48
C GLU A 851 31.26 1.60 16.63
N GLY A 852 31.63 0.57 17.38
CA GLY A 852 30.85 0.01 18.49
C GLY A 852 30.35 -1.41 18.21
N ASP A 853 30.33 -1.83 16.94
CA ASP A 853 29.93 -3.17 16.52
C ASP A 853 31.09 -4.16 16.62
N THR A 854 30.78 -5.41 16.96
CA THR A 854 31.77 -6.46 17.21
C THR A 854 31.62 -7.59 16.20
N PHE A 855 32.63 -7.78 15.38
CA PHE A 855 32.68 -8.77 14.31
C PHE A 855 33.47 -10.00 14.75
N ARG A 856 32.93 -11.18 14.40
CA ARG A 856 33.45 -12.49 14.83
C ARG A 856 34.09 -13.29 13.70
N TYR A 857 33.63 -13.06 12.47
CA TYR A 857 34.06 -13.77 11.29
C TYR A 857 34.69 -12.83 10.26
N MET A 858 35.59 -13.38 9.43
CA MET A 858 36.22 -12.67 8.33
C MET A 858 36.51 -13.60 7.15
N PHE A 859 36.23 -13.12 5.95
CA PHE A 859 36.59 -13.75 4.68
C PHE A 859 37.46 -12.81 3.84
N GLU A 860 38.53 -13.35 3.23
CA GLU A 860 39.47 -12.59 2.40
C GLU A 860 39.25 -12.95 0.92
N ASP A 861 38.90 -11.96 0.10
CA ASP A 861 38.76 -12.07 -1.36
C ASP A 861 39.95 -11.42 -2.08
N ASP A 862 40.85 -12.26 -2.59
CA ASP A 862 42.02 -11.86 -3.37
C ASP A 862 41.74 -11.70 -4.88
N ASN A 863 40.54 -12.01 -5.35
CA ASN A 863 40.16 -11.94 -6.76
C ASN A 863 39.44 -10.62 -7.07
N VAL A 864 40.12 -9.51 -6.79
CA VAL A 864 39.59 -8.16 -6.98
C VAL A 864 40.54 -7.26 -7.76
N LEU A 865 39.95 -6.36 -8.54
CA LEU A 865 40.68 -5.35 -9.28
C LEU A 865 40.66 -4.03 -8.52
N ASN A 866 41.84 -3.53 -8.18
CA ASN A 866 41.96 -2.25 -7.50
C ASN A 866 41.22 -1.12 -8.25
N GLY A 867 40.29 -0.46 -7.58
CA GLY A 867 39.48 0.65 -8.09
C GLY A 867 38.25 0.27 -8.86
N VAL A 868 37.91 -1.01 -8.91
CA VAL A 868 36.56 -1.44 -9.25
C VAL A 868 35.78 -1.46 -7.93
N GLU A 869 34.54 -0.98 -7.96
CA GLU A 869 33.61 -1.11 -6.83
C GLU A 869 33.10 -2.55 -6.81
N TYR A 870 33.12 -3.15 -5.64
CA TYR A 870 32.50 -4.44 -5.40
C TYR A 870 31.42 -4.28 -4.35
N THR A 871 30.34 -5.01 -4.54
CA THR A 871 29.27 -5.12 -3.55
C THR A 871 29.32 -6.52 -2.96
N TYR A 872 29.25 -6.63 -1.64
CA TYR A 872 29.15 -7.89 -0.93
C TYR A 872 27.88 -7.92 -0.09
N ALA A 873 27.23 -9.07 -0.06
CA ALA A 873 26.18 -9.36 0.90
C ALA A 873 26.54 -10.61 1.69
N VAL A 874 26.37 -10.57 3.02
CA VAL A 874 26.46 -11.76 3.87
C VAL A 874 25.07 -12.11 4.36
N VAL A 875 24.54 -13.25 3.97
CA VAL A 875 23.22 -13.71 4.43
C VAL A 875 23.41 -14.90 5.36
N ALA A 876 22.55 -15.01 6.37
CA ALA A 876 22.41 -16.24 7.13
C ALA A 876 21.29 -17.08 6.54
N TYR A 877 21.38 -18.39 6.72
CA TYR A 877 20.36 -19.33 6.27
C TYR A 877 20.13 -20.44 7.31
N ASP A 878 18.93 -20.99 7.32
CA ASP A 878 18.52 -22.09 8.20
C ASP A 878 18.56 -23.46 7.49
N MET A 879 18.27 -24.51 8.24
CA MET A 879 18.20 -25.89 7.74
C MET A 879 16.88 -26.23 7.03
N GLY A 880 15.93 -25.30 6.98
CA GLY A 880 14.53 -25.56 6.66
C GLY A 880 13.83 -26.37 7.76
N VAL A 881 12.72 -27.02 7.41
CA VAL A 881 12.01 -27.91 8.33
C VAL A 881 11.93 -29.29 7.69
N GLU A 882 12.70 -30.24 8.20
CA GLU A 882 12.70 -31.59 7.63
C GLU A 882 11.36 -32.32 7.84
N PRO A 883 11.02 -33.29 6.96
CA PRO A 883 9.89 -34.20 7.18
C PRO A 883 9.94 -34.84 8.57
N PRO A 884 8.80 -35.03 9.26
CA PRO A 884 8.77 -35.65 10.59
C PRO A 884 9.33 -37.08 10.59
N TYR A 885 9.29 -37.73 9.43
CA TYR A 885 9.68 -39.11 9.23
C TYR A 885 10.54 -39.27 7.98
N HIS A 886 11.64 -39.99 8.11
CA HIS A 886 12.41 -40.47 6.98
C HIS A 886 12.08 -41.94 6.70
N VAL A 887 11.54 -42.24 5.52
CA VAL A 887 11.11 -43.59 5.14
C VAL A 887 12.12 -44.23 4.21
N THR A 888 12.78 -45.30 4.67
CA THR A 888 13.69 -46.10 3.84
C THR A 888 13.08 -47.47 3.53
N TYR A 889 13.25 -47.91 2.28
CA TYR A 889 12.80 -49.23 1.82
C TYR A 889 13.99 -50.18 1.70
N VAL A 890 14.10 -51.14 2.62
CA VAL A 890 15.17 -52.13 2.63
C VAL A 890 14.71 -53.38 1.88
N ASP A 891 15.39 -53.76 0.80
CA ASP A 891 15.10 -54.99 0.07
C ASP A 891 15.49 -56.22 0.91
N ILE A 892 14.49 -57.02 1.30
CA ILE A 892 14.66 -58.26 2.08
C ILE A 892 14.65 -59.51 1.18
N GLY A 893 14.66 -59.33 -0.15
CA GLY A 893 14.68 -60.37 -1.16
C GLY A 893 13.29 -60.76 -1.67
N ASN A 894 13.27 -61.49 -2.80
CA ASN A 894 12.05 -61.91 -3.52
C ASN A 894 11.12 -60.75 -3.97
N GLY A 895 11.64 -59.54 -4.12
CA GLY A 895 10.86 -58.35 -4.48
C GLY A 895 9.99 -57.83 -3.33
N GLN A 896 10.34 -58.16 -2.07
CA GLN A 896 9.71 -57.62 -0.87
C GLN A 896 10.63 -56.57 -0.25
N PHE A 897 10.05 -55.43 0.12
CA PHE A 897 10.73 -54.35 0.81
C PHE A 897 10.20 -54.26 2.24
N GLU A 898 11.10 -54.06 3.20
CA GLU A 898 10.78 -53.68 4.57
C GLU A 898 10.82 -52.15 4.66
N THR A 899 9.74 -51.54 5.12
CA THR A 899 9.66 -50.10 5.36
C THR A 899 10.22 -49.81 6.76
N VAL A 900 11.30 -49.05 6.82
CA VAL A 900 11.87 -48.52 8.07
C VAL A 900 11.52 -47.04 8.13
N VAL A 901 10.77 -46.65 9.17
CA VAL A 901 10.38 -45.26 9.44
C VAL A 901 11.26 -44.75 10.57
N ASP A 902 12.14 -43.81 10.26
CA ASP A 902 12.95 -43.12 11.25
C ASP A 902 12.29 -41.79 11.61
N THR A 903 12.35 -41.38 12.88
CA THR A 903 11.75 -40.12 13.33
C THR A 903 12.81 -39.04 13.26
N ASN A 904 12.48 -37.92 12.61
CA ASN A 904 13.37 -36.79 12.58
C ASN A 904 13.22 -35.91 13.83
N TYR A 905 14.26 -35.86 14.66
CA TYR A 905 14.25 -35.08 15.90
C TYR A 905 14.56 -33.59 15.68
N SER A 906 14.94 -33.18 14.46
CA SER A 906 15.01 -31.76 14.08
C SER A 906 13.62 -31.13 13.92
N ASN A 907 12.56 -31.94 13.75
CA ASN A 907 11.17 -31.48 13.65
C ASN A 907 10.23 -32.17 14.68
N PRO A 908 10.45 -31.96 15.99
CA PRO A 908 9.72 -32.66 17.06
C PRO A 908 8.20 -32.40 17.07
N ASN A 909 7.75 -31.21 16.66
CA ASN A 909 6.33 -30.84 16.58
C ASN A 909 5.66 -31.19 15.24
N LYS A 910 6.42 -31.73 14.28
CA LYS A 910 5.90 -32.15 12.96
C LYS A 910 5.27 -31.02 12.16
N TRP A 911 5.87 -29.84 12.19
CA TRP A 911 5.38 -28.65 11.47
C TRP A 911 5.27 -28.85 9.95
N ALA A 912 5.97 -29.86 9.41
CA ALA A 912 6.12 -30.06 7.98
C ALA A 912 5.76 -31.50 7.55
N ASP A 913 4.69 -32.06 8.14
CA ASP A 913 4.14 -33.36 7.74
C ASP A 913 3.31 -33.24 6.43
N PRO A 914 3.59 -34.00 5.35
CA PRO A 914 4.62 -35.05 5.24
C PRO A 914 5.93 -34.62 4.57
N ASP A 915 5.97 -33.48 3.89
CA ASP A 915 6.96 -33.23 2.84
C ASP A 915 8.14 -32.33 3.23
N GLY A 916 8.11 -31.68 4.41
CA GLY A 916 9.14 -30.71 4.79
C GLY A 916 8.88 -29.29 4.26
N TYR A 917 9.69 -28.32 4.72
CA TYR A 917 9.80 -26.98 4.14
C TYR A 917 11.25 -26.70 3.75
N ALA A 918 11.44 -25.96 2.65
CA ALA A 918 12.75 -25.55 2.19
C ALA A 918 13.46 -24.64 3.22
N SER A 919 14.79 -24.66 3.17
CA SER A 919 15.63 -23.68 3.85
C SER A 919 15.37 -22.26 3.38
N LEU A 920 15.48 -21.34 4.32
CA LEU A 920 15.34 -19.92 4.09
C LEU A 920 16.67 -19.23 4.34
N GLU A 921 16.91 -18.19 3.56
CA GLU A 921 18.01 -17.26 3.78
C GLU A 921 17.48 -15.84 3.85
N ASN A 922 18.22 -14.96 4.51
CA ASN A 922 17.90 -13.54 4.47
C ASN A 922 18.02 -12.97 3.07
N SER A 923 17.28 -11.88 2.82
CA SER A 923 17.56 -11.00 1.68
C SER A 923 19.03 -10.58 1.67
N LYS A 924 19.60 -10.48 0.47
CA LYS A 924 20.96 -9.97 0.22
C LYS A 924 21.06 -8.46 0.46
N GLY A 925 19.93 -7.79 0.70
CA GLY A 925 19.82 -6.34 0.76
C GLY A 925 19.73 -5.73 -0.65
N THR A 926 19.05 -4.60 -0.74
CA THR A 926 18.86 -3.84 -1.99
C THR A 926 19.67 -2.55 -1.98
N THR A 927 20.05 -2.04 -0.80
CA THR A 927 20.73 -0.76 -0.67
C THR A 927 21.81 -0.79 0.42
N VAL A 928 22.70 0.21 0.44
CA VAL A 928 23.71 0.40 1.52
C VAL A 928 23.10 0.66 2.90
N LEU A 929 21.78 0.78 3.01
CA LEU A 929 21.07 0.89 4.28
C LEU A 929 20.78 -0.50 4.89
N ASP A 930 20.83 -1.56 4.10
CA ASP A 930 20.72 -2.92 4.59
C ASP A 930 22.03 -3.32 5.28
N ARG A 931 21.93 -3.74 6.55
CA ARG A 931 23.09 -3.96 7.43
C ARG A 931 24.04 -5.05 6.94
N ASN A 932 23.53 -5.93 6.09
CA ASN A 932 24.28 -7.03 5.52
C ASN A 932 24.81 -6.76 4.11
N PHE A 933 24.53 -5.58 3.54
CA PHE A 933 24.92 -5.16 2.21
C PHE A 933 25.98 -4.07 2.29
N ILE A 934 27.15 -4.28 1.66
CA ILE A 934 28.25 -3.32 1.71
C ILE A 934 28.90 -3.11 0.35
N GLN A 935 29.17 -1.85 0.03
CA GLN A 935 29.98 -1.48 -1.13
C GLN A 935 31.40 -1.12 -0.69
N VAL A 936 32.39 -1.66 -1.41
CA VAL A 936 33.80 -1.50 -1.05
C VAL A 936 34.67 -1.31 -2.30
N TYR A 937 35.68 -0.45 -2.14
CA TYR A 937 36.65 -0.14 -3.19
C TYR A 937 38.03 -0.68 -2.81
N PRO A 938 38.42 -1.89 -3.28
CA PRO A 938 39.79 -2.36 -3.15
C PRO A 938 40.75 -1.37 -3.80
N GLY A 939 41.86 -1.08 -3.15
CA GLY A 939 42.76 -0.08 -3.68
C GLY A 939 43.81 0.42 -2.73
N ILE A 940 44.34 1.57 -3.11
CA ILE A 940 45.44 2.20 -2.38
C ILE A 940 44.84 2.94 -1.19
N THR A 941 45.24 2.56 0.01
CA THR A 941 44.96 3.31 1.24
C THR A 941 45.57 4.72 1.15
N PRO A 942 45.05 5.71 1.92
CA PRO A 942 45.57 7.05 1.90
C PRO A 942 47.09 7.09 2.11
N GLN A 943 47.78 7.76 1.19
CA GLN A 943 49.23 7.90 1.27
C GLN A 943 49.59 9.06 2.19
N THR A 944 50.78 8.99 2.79
CA THR A 944 51.29 10.08 3.66
C THR A 944 51.74 11.31 2.86
N ASN A 945 51.87 11.20 1.53
CA ASN A 945 52.28 12.26 0.63
C ASN A 945 51.77 12.02 -0.80
N LEU A 946 51.79 13.06 -1.64
CA LEU A 946 51.24 13.06 -3.01
C LEU A 946 52.27 12.71 -4.10
N ASN A 947 53.45 12.17 -3.76
CA ASN A 947 54.54 12.01 -4.75
C ASN A 947 54.23 11.02 -5.88
N ASN A 948 53.30 10.10 -5.65
CA ASN A 948 53.01 8.99 -6.55
C ASN A 948 51.60 9.06 -7.15
N VAL A 949 50.96 10.23 -7.16
CA VAL A 949 49.59 10.35 -7.70
C VAL A 949 49.55 9.92 -9.16
N LYS A 950 48.60 9.05 -9.49
CA LYS A 950 48.41 8.51 -10.85
C LYS A 950 46.96 8.67 -11.29
N VAL A 951 46.76 8.64 -12.60
CA VAL A 951 45.44 8.56 -13.24
C VAL A 951 45.32 7.21 -13.94
N VAL A 952 44.19 6.53 -13.75
CA VAL A 952 43.90 5.22 -14.34
C VAL A 952 42.46 5.24 -14.90
N PRO A 953 42.20 4.75 -16.12
CA PRO A 953 43.21 4.42 -17.13
C PRO A 953 43.87 5.69 -17.68
N ASN A 954 45.14 5.57 -18.08
CA ASN A 954 45.86 6.64 -18.75
C ASN A 954 46.78 6.04 -19.83
N PRO A 955 46.43 6.18 -21.14
CA PRO A 955 45.30 6.94 -21.66
C PRO A 955 43.95 6.29 -21.33
N TYR A 956 42.91 7.12 -21.20
CA TYR A 956 41.52 6.69 -21.30
C TYR A 956 41.20 6.46 -22.77
N VAL A 957 40.66 5.29 -23.16
CA VAL A 957 40.46 4.91 -24.57
C VAL A 957 39.06 4.37 -24.79
N ALA A 958 38.16 5.23 -25.27
CA ALA A 958 36.74 4.97 -25.55
C ALA A 958 35.88 4.52 -24.34
N SER A 959 36.35 3.55 -23.56
CA SER A 959 35.76 3.05 -22.32
C SER A 959 36.86 2.68 -21.31
N SER A 960 36.45 2.45 -20.06
CA SER A 960 37.31 1.88 -19.02
C SER A 960 36.75 0.56 -18.48
N LYS A 961 37.50 -0.09 -17.56
CA LYS A 961 37.03 -1.25 -16.80
C LYS A 961 36.30 -0.88 -15.51
N PHE A 962 36.05 0.41 -15.29
CA PHE A 962 35.19 0.85 -14.20
C PHE A 962 33.73 0.70 -14.62
N ASN A 963 32.79 0.65 -13.67
CA ASN A 963 31.36 0.63 -13.96
C ASN A 963 30.94 1.91 -14.69
N GLU A 964 30.94 1.84 -16.02
CA GLU A 964 30.55 2.90 -16.95
C GLU A 964 29.22 2.56 -17.60
N THR A 965 28.36 3.55 -17.78
CA THR A 965 27.11 3.43 -18.54
C THR A 965 27.22 4.22 -19.84
N GLU A 966 26.18 4.25 -20.68
CA GLU A 966 26.20 5.12 -21.87
C GLU A 966 26.30 6.61 -21.53
N HIS A 967 25.91 7.02 -20.33
CA HIS A 967 25.90 8.41 -19.87
C HIS A 967 26.98 8.76 -18.85
N LEU A 968 27.73 7.76 -18.36
CA LEU A 968 28.75 7.92 -17.31
C LEU A 968 30.08 7.30 -17.75
N ARG A 969 31.10 8.14 -17.90
CA ARG A 969 32.50 7.74 -18.13
C ARG A 969 33.30 7.99 -16.87
N ARG A 970 34.27 7.13 -16.56
CA ARG A 970 35.01 7.25 -15.29
C ARG A 970 36.52 7.20 -15.50
N ILE A 971 37.23 8.12 -14.84
CA ILE A 971 38.67 7.97 -14.56
C ILE A 971 38.91 8.09 -13.07
N ARG A 972 40.00 7.48 -12.61
CA ARG A 972 40.36 7.46 -11.20
C ARG A 972 41.72 8.08 -10.96
N PHE A 973 41.79 8.98 -9.98
CA PHE A 973 43.02 9.46 -9.36
C PHE A 973 43.37 8.55 -8.17
N THR A 974 44.63 8.09 -8.08
CA THR A 974 45.10 7.14 -7.05
C THR A 974 46.34 7.66 -6.33
N ASN A 975 46.68 7.06 -5.18
CA ASN A 975 47.76 7.49 -4.27
C ASN A 975 47.53 8.89 -3.66
N LEU A 976 46.28 9.23 -3.37
CA LEU A 976 45.92 10.49 -2.71
C LEU A 976 46.14 10.40 -1.19
N THR A 977 46.33 11.56 -0.55
CA THR A 977 46.24 11.70 0.91
C THR A 977 44.77 11.68 1.34
N GLY A 978 44.49 11.52 2.64
CA GLY A 978 43.10 11.41 3.14
C GLY A 978 42.24 12.66 2.91
N ASN A 979 42.87 13.83 2.72
CA ASN A 979 42.19 15.09 2.44
C ASN A 979 42.95 15.92 1.39
N CYS A 980 42.41 16.06 0.17
CA CYS A 980 43.05 16.85 -0.88
C CYS A 980 42.06 17.39 -1.93
N THR A 981 42.49 18.43 -2.64
CA THR A 981 41.76 19.02 -3.76
C THR A 981 42.48 18.73 -5.08
N ILE A 982 41.75 18.15 -6.05
CA ILE A 982 42.22 17.84 -7.41
C ILE A 982 41.60 18.86 -8.37
N ARG A 983 42.43 19.55 -9.15
CA ARG A 983 41.99 20.49 -10.19
C ARG A 983 42.46 20.00 -11.56
N ILE A 984 41.54 19.91 -12.50
CA ILE A 984 41.77 19.36 -13.85
C ILE A 984 41.72 20.52 -14.83
N TYR A 985 42.69 20.59 -15.74
CA TYR A 985 42.87 21.66 -16.70
C TYR A 985 43.08 21.13 -18.11
N THR A 986 42.68 21.91 -19.11
CA THR A 986 43.13 21.72 -20.50
C THR A 986 44.60 22.14 -20.64
N LEU A 987 45.25 21.77 -21.75
CA LEU A 987 46.59 22.26 -22.08
C LEU A 987 46.70 23.80 -22.18
N ALA A 988 45.58 24.49 -22.43
CA ALA A 988 45.52 25.96 -22.46
C ALA A 988 45.43 26.58 -21.05
N GLY A 989 45.29 25.76 -20.00
CA GLY A 989 45.14 26.21 -18.61
C GLY A 989 43.70 26.54 -18.21
N GLU A 990 42.71 26.16 -19.02
CA GLU A 990 41.30 26.32 -18.67
C GLU A 990 40.87 25.26 -17.66
N LEU A 991 40.19 25.66 -16.59
CA LEU A 991 39.71 24.75 -15.56
C LEU A 991 38.53 23.93 -16.10
N VAL A 992 38.71 22.61 -16.09
CA VAL A 992 37.74 21.63 -16.56
C VAL A 992 36.82 21.20 -15.43
N ASN A 993 37.39 20.79 -14.29
CA ASN A 993 36.65 20.42 -13.08
C ASN A 993 37.53 20.52 -11.82
N THR A 994 36.90 20.61 -10.65
CA THR A 994 37.55 20.53 -9.33
C THR A 994 36.88 19.46 -8.49
N LEU A 995 37.66 18.50 -8.01
CA LEU A 995 37.19 17.40 -7.16
C LEU A 995 37.77 17.60 -5.75
N LYS A 996 36.94 17.42 -4.74
CA LYS A 996 37.37 17.36 -3.35
C LYS A 996 37.40 15.91 -2.91
N HIS A 997 38.52 15.48 -2.34
CA HIS A 997 38.71 14.15 -1.81
C HIS A 997 38.85 14.22 -0.29
N GLN A 998 37.92 13.62 0.44
CA GLN A 998 37.89 13.57 1.91
C GLN A 998 37.51 12.15 2.32
N ASN A 999 38.50 11.28 2.46
CA ASN A 999 38.30 9.89 2.83
C ASN A 999 39.54 9.35 3.55
N GLU A 1000 39.41 9.01 4.84
CA GLU A 1000 40.49 8.50 5.68
C GLU A 1000 40.83 7.02 5.43
N PHE A 1001 39.99 6.33 4.64
CA PHE A 1001 40.11 4.89 4.35
C PHE A 1001 40.50 4.62 2.89
N SER A 1002 40.37 5.59 1.98
CA SER A 1002 40.66 5.44 0.55
C SER A 1002 41.54 6.56 -0.01
N GLY A 1003 42.64 6.20 -0.66
CA GLY A 1003 43.51 7.10 -1.42
C GLY A 1003 43.09 7.26 -2.88
N ASN A 1004 41.79 7.12 -3.18
CA ASN A 1004 41.23 7.14 -4.53
C ASN A 1004 40.11 8.18 -4.69
N ALA A 1005 40.10 8.91 -5.80
CA ALA A 1005 39.00 9.80 -6.18
C ALA A 1005 38.61 9.59 -7.63
N PHE A 1006 37.30 9.52 -7.92
CA PHE A 1006 36.79 9.34 -9.27
C PHE A 1006 36.37 10.66 -9.89
N TRP A 1007 36.47 10.73 -11.22
CA TRP A 1007 35.93 11.80 -12.03
C TRP A 1007 35.03 11.19 -13.11
N ASP A 1008 33.80 11.66 -13.18
CA ASP A 1008 32.77 11.33 -14.17
C ASP A 1008 33.06 11.87 -15.59
N MET A 1009 34.25 12.43 -15.80
CA MET A 1009 34.68 13.10 -17.02
C MET A 1009 33.77 14.26 -17.45
N ARG A 1010 32.97 14.82 -16.55
CA ARG A 1010 32.16 16.02 -16.82
C ARG A 1010 32.90 17.28 -16.41
N THR A 1011 32.73 18.32 -17.20
CA THR A 1011 33.26 19.65 -16.93
C THR A 1011 32.39 20.39 -15.92
N ILE A 1012 32.83 21.56 -15.43
CA ILE A 1012 32.04 22.40 -14.51
C ILE A 1012 30.65 22.79 -15.06
N ASN A 1013 30.48 22.75 -16.38
CA ASN A 1013 29.24 23.06 -17.08
C ASN A 1013 28.43 21.80 -17.44
N ASN A 1014 28.74 20.67 -16.79
CA ASN A 1014 28.11 19.36 -17.01
C ASN A 1014 28.22 18.83 -18.45
N GLN A 1015 29.25 19.26 -19.19
CA GLN A 1015 29.57 18.75 -20.53
C GLN A 1015 30.63 17.65 -20.46
N GLU A 1016 30.52 16.63 -21.29
CA GLU A 1016 31.50 15.54 -21.36
C GLU A 1016 32.86 16.06 -21.87
N ALA A 1017 33.95 15.66 -21.24
CA ALA A 1017 35.30 16.07 -21.59
C ALA A 1017 35.70 15.52 -22.97
N GLY A 1018 36.06 16.44 -23.89
CA GLY A 1018 36.47 16.07 -25.25
C GLY A 1018 37.80 15.30 -25.31
N PRO A 1019 38.10 14.62 -26.43
CA PRO A 1019 39.38 13.95 -26.62
C PRO A 1019 40.53 14.96 -26.61
N GLY A 1020 41.60 14.65 -25.89
CA GLY A 1020 42.71 15.59 -25.70
C GLY A 1020 43.65 15.22 -24.55
N LEU A 1021 44.68 16.04 -24.35
CA LEU A 1021 45.60 15.92 -23.22
C LEU A 1021 45.18 16.91 -22.12
N TYR A 1022 45.10 16.41 -20.89
CA TYR A 1022 44.71 17.16 -19.71
C TYR A 1022 45.85 17.19 -18.70
N ILE A 1023 45.89 18.26 -17.90
CA ILE A 1023 46.81 18.44 -16.79
C ILE A 1023 45.97 18.39 -15.51
N PHE A 1024 46.46 17.73 -14.47
CA PHE A 1024 45.83 17.77 -13.16
C PHE A 1024 46.81 18.25 -12.10
N HIS A 1025 46.29 18.97 -11.12
CA HIS A 1025 47.01 19.51 -9.99
C HIS A 1025 46.32 19.07 -8.69
N VAL A 1026 47.04 18.32 -7.86
CA VAL A 1026 46.55 17.82 -6.57
C VAL A 1026 47.26 18.55 -5.44
N GLN A 1027 46.48 19.03 -4.48
CA GLN A 1027 46.99 19.73 -3.30
C GLN A 1027 46.32 19.21 -2.04
N GLU A 1028 47.11 18.87 -1.03
CA GLU A 1028 46.61 18.45 0.27
C GLU A 1028 45.97 19.63 1.01
N ASP A 1029 44.81 19.38 1.62
CA ASP A 1029 44.06 20.39 2.35
C ASP A 1029 44.42 20.35 3.85
N GLY A 1030 44.83 21.49 4.42
CA GLY A 1030 45.15 21.62 5.85
C GLY A 1030 46.62 21.43 6.24
N ASN A 1031 47.47 20.90 5.36
CA ASN A 1031 48.91 20.75 5.63
C ASN A 1031 49.78 21.44 4.56
N VAL A 1032 50.24 22.66 4.85
CA VAL A 1032 50.95 23.54 3.90
C VAL A 1032 52.39 23.05 3.58
N ASN A 1033 52.87 21.99 4.24
CA ASN A 1033 54.24 21.49 4.11
C ASN A 1033 54.42 20.35 3.10
N ASN A 1034 53.35 19.82 2.50
CA ASN A 1034 53.45 18.83 1.43
C ASN A 1034 53.42 19.52 0.06
N ASP A 1035 54.40 19.18 -0.79
CA ASP A 1035 54.49 19.72 -2.15
C ASP A 1035 53.28 19.26 -3.00
N PRO A 1036 52.65 20.17 -3.78
CA PRO A 1036 51.55 19.80 -4.66
C PRO A 1036 52.05 18.93 -5.82
N PHE A 1037 51.21 18.01 -6.27
CA PHE A 1037 51.53 17.12 -7.38
C PHE A 1037 50.90 17.62 -8.68
N ILE A 1038 51.67 17.67 -9.75
CA ILE A 1038 51.18 17.99 -11.10
C ILE A 1038 51.44 16.80 -12.02
N GLY A 1039 50.40 16.32 -12.66
CA GLY A 1039 50.47 15.23 -13.63
C GLY A 1039 49.70 15.53 -14.91
N LYS A 1040 49.71 14.56 -15.83
CA LYS A 1040 48.98 14.62 -17.11
C LYS A 1040 48.34 13.29 -17.45
N PHE A 1041 47.22 13.35 -18.16
CA PHE A 1041 46.56 12.18 -18.73
C PHE A 1041 45.95 12.51 -20.09
N ALA A 1042 45.74 11.48 -20.91
CA ALA A 1042 45.13 11.62 -22.22
C ALA A 1042 43.76 10.95 -22.26
N VAL A 1043 42.82 11.60 -22.94
CA VAL A 1043 41.51 11.06 -23.32
C VAL A 1043 41.52 10.83 -24.82
N VAL A 1044 41.30 9.58 -25.22
CA VAL A 1044 41.20 9.12 -26.60
C VAL A 1044 39.78 8.58 -26.78
N ARG A 1045 39.08 9.08 -27.79
CA ARG A 1045 37.76 8.58 -28.20
C ARG A 1045 37.87 7.85 -29.51
#